data_AF-A0A0G0BAW1-F1
#
_entry.id   AF-A0A0G0BAW1-F1
#
_cell.length_a   1.000
_cell.length_b   1.000
_cell.length_c   1.000
_cell.angle_alpha   90.00
_cell.angle_beta   90.00
_cell.angle_gamma   90.00
#
_symmetry.space_group_name_H-M   'P 1'
#
loop_
_entity.id
_entity.type
_entity.pdbx_description
1 polymer ?
#
loop_
_entity_poly.entity_id
_entity_poly.type
_entity_poly.pdbx_seq_one_letter_code
_entity_poly.pdbx_strand_id
1 'polypeptide(L)'
;MVNFLNNKICFSFFLISTQMLATVIGSDTVFSRQSATPVFPQNDNNSVKTFAAVDNGFAFAGPNTVLWWKSALPVTGNININSGALILARDFNIGGNSELTAISNFYSADSTYLGGTSGSIELSSSVTYLAGANITDAKLIKCGQIVVGNEPVGARWSYDDRYVVVGDIVTVVHVYSVLDLVYTQVASLSLGLVDLNALDWHPSDYIIASGQNGGAIPELRALRFNPAAGTLVEITNVEISSAVHGVAWRPDGNFLAMTCSTGATAVRVYPFDGANFGVPITVSAATNSSDRALAWDSTGNYLLICNNSGLVSIYSFDGATLSLVNTYNFGAGLWCVGYDPKDVYIAVGRSTTTNRLALLKFNGATLSFVTDLNVGAFDVRSVSWHYLGDYLVIGMQIGASITEIKLIKFDRSTETLSVVGSGIEAGGNVLSTTFQHTGDFVSLSVGNTIDSAFLTLFTPPFYLWRDIDLKFNGDISLQQSIVLEQNCIIDGNGGILDFNSSSAAFTVSANSSLLLKNIHLKNLSDTKIKCWDNTATLTFQDCKFSLNGDFTMGAGSFDFIGKNKIDGNHKFIYQSSLGATIKVDSELILDYGLTFSYDPPTASRDLLIMEDSTSILTLDGGTLRSTKTGLRLTKGSLDVLSSSTIFAEGVNSTEAISFGDGTLANNLTLNFGANISFEGYIEENNTV
;
A
#
# COMPACT_ATOMS: atom_id res chain seq x y z
N MET A 1 26.64 -66.60 35.07
CA MET A 1 25.40 -65.89 35.41
C MET A 1 25.50 -64.52 34.76
N VAL A 2 25.00 -64.42 33.53
CA VAL A 2 24.92 -63.19 32.73
C VAL A 2 23.64 -62.47 33.14
N ASN A 3 23.68 -61.15 33.35
CA ASN A 3 22.55 -60.28 32.98
C ASN A 3 22.91 -58.79 33.00
N PHE A 4 23.04 -58.26 31.78
CA PHE A 4 22.56 -56.98 31.24
C PHE A 4 22.25 -55.83 32.21
N LEU A 5 23.10 -54.80 32.16
CA LEU A 5 22.72 -53.42 32.49
C LEU A 5 22.21 -52.73 31.21
N ASN A 6 20.92 -52.40 31.24
CA ASN A 6 20.20 -51.60 30.25
C ASN A 6 20.77 -50.17 30.20
N ASN A 7 21.62 -49.86 29.22
CA ASN A 7 21.89 -48.48 28.84
C ASN A 7 20.79 -47.99 27.89
N LYS A 8 19.78 -47.30 28.44
CA LYS A 8 18.89 -46.46 27.65
C LYS A 8 19.67 -45.22 27.23
N ILE A 9 20.17 -45.20 26.00
CA ILE A 9 20.71 -43.99 25.36
C ILE A 9 19.50 -43.09 25.05
N CYS A 10 19.27 -42.07 25.86
CA CYS A 10 18.38 -40.97 25.51
C CYS A 10 19.08 -40.11 24.44
N PHE A 11 18.66 -40.24 23.18
CA PHE A 11 18.93 -39.21 22.17
C PHE A 11 18.12 -37.97 22.54
N SER A 12 18.73 -37.06 23.29
CA SER A 12 18.21 -35.70 23.40
C SER A 12 18.49 -35.00 22.07
N PHE A 13 17.49 -34.92 21.19
CA PHE A 13 17.51 -33.97 20.09
C PHE A 13 17.47 -32.58 20.71
N PHE A 14 18.63 -31.99 20.97
CA PHE A 14 18.72 -30.53 21.05
C PHE A 14 18.42 -30.01 19.65
N LEU A 15 17.16 -29.62 19.42
CA LEU A 15 16.84 -28.63 18.40
C LEU A 15 17.53 -27.35 18.84
N ILE A 16 18.81 -27.20 18.49
CA ILE A 16 19.48 -25.91 18.50
C ILE A 16 18.78 -25.13 17.39
N SER A 17 17.78 -24.34 17.78
CA SER A 17 17.27 -23.24 16.98
C SER A 17 18.43 -22.27 16.81
N THR A 18 19.28 -22.49 15.81
CA THR A 18 20.21 -21.47 15.36
C THR A 18 19.34 -20.37 14.76
N GLN A 19 19.18 -19.26 15.47
CA GLN A 19 18.79 -18.01 14.80
C GLN A 19 19.84 -17.79 13.70
N MET A 20 19.45 -17.96 12.43
CA MET A 20 20.34 -17.67 11.32
C MET A 20 20.42 -16.16 11.20
N LEU A 21 21.51 -15.57 11.69
CA LEU A 21 21.74 -14.14 11.60
C LEU A 21 21.55 -13.63 10.15
N ALA A 22 21.04 -12.42 10.03
CA ALA A 22 20.94 -11.69 8.77
C ALA A 22 22.19 -11.87 7.89
N THR A 23 21.98 -12.25 6.63
CA THR A 23 23.07 -12.39 5.66
C THR A 23 23.27 -11.07 4.93
N VAL A 24 24.46 -10.47 5.11
CA VAL A 24 24.90 -9.26 4.43
C VAL A 24 26.06 -9.61 3.51
N ILE A 25 25.88 -9.36 2.21
CA ILE A 25 26.88 -9.70 1.19
C ILE A 25 27.54 -8.42 0.67
N GLY A 26 28.86 -8.37 0.83
CA GLY A 26 29.71 -7.35 0.24
C GLY A 26 29.80 -6.04 1.01
N SER A 27 30.15 -4.96 0.30
CA SER A 27 30.44 -3.64 0.89
C SER A 27 29.84 -2.50 0.07
N ASP A 28 29.54 -1.39 0.75
CA ASP A 28 29.10 -0.12 0.15
C ASP A 28 30.30 0.78 -0.23
N THR A 29 31.54 0.35 0.02
CA THR A 29 32.76 1.12 -0.30
C THR A 29 33.84 0.34 -1.05
N VAL A 30 33.75 -1.00 -1.12
CA VAL A 30 34.76 -1.86 -1.74
C VAL A 30 34.11 -2.92 -2.61
N PHE A 31 34.68 -3.17 -3.79
CA PHE A 31 34.25 -4.26 -4.64
C PHE A 31 34.43 -5.62 -3.96
N SER A 32 33.39 -6.44 -3.99
CA SER A 32 33.38 -7.78 -3.44
C SER A 32 32.68 -8.74 -4.40
N ARG A 33 33.09 -9.99 -4.37
CA ARG A 33 32.59 -11.01 -5.28
C ARG A 33 32.15 -12.23 -4.48
N GLN A 34 30.86 -12.54 -4.58
CA GLN A 34 30.23 -13.68 -3.95
C GLN A 34 30.10 -14.81 -4.97
N SER A 35 31.04 -15.75 -4.90
CA SER A 35 31.10 -16.89 -5.83
C SER A 35 30.38 -18.14 -5.33
N ALA A 36 29.94 -18.20 -4.08
CA ALA A 36 29.05 -19.27 -3.60
C ALA A 36 27.59 -18.79 -3.66
N THR A 37 26.66 -19.67 -4.02
CA THR A 37 25.20 -19.38 -4.00
C THR A 37 24.75 -19.16 -2.56
N PRO A 38 24.44 -17.91 -2.13
CA PRO A 38 23.97 -17.64 -0.79
C PRO A 38 22.50 -18.06 -0.64
N VAL A 39 22.14 -18.50 0.57
CA VAL A 39 20.76 -18.75 0.98
C VAL A 39 20.39 -17.76 2.07
N PHE A 40 19.44 -16.88 1.78
CA PHE A 40 19.04 -15.81 2.68
C PHE A 40 18.02 -16.28 3.72
N PRO A 41 18.27 -16.14 5.04
CA PRO A 41 17.35 -16.55 6.10
C PRO A 41 15.98 -15.86 6.05
N GLN A 42 15.01 -16.47 6.73
CA GLN A 42 13.68 -15.89 6.98
C GLN A 42 13.71 -15.01 8.24
N ASN A 43 12.81 -14.02 8.33
CA ASN A 43 12.61 -13.15 9.50
C ASN A 43 13.83 -12.33 9.95
N ASP A 44 14.71 -12.01 8.99
CA ASP A 44 15.95 -11.26 9.21
C ASP A 44 16.18 -10.21 8.12
N ASN A 45 17.02 -9.21 8.41
CA ASN A 45 17.32 -8.11 7.49
C ASN A 45 18.45 -8.45 6.52
N ASN A 46 18.16 -9.21 5.48
CA ASN A 46 19.19 -9.57 4.51
C ASN A 46 19.49 -8.44 3.53
N SER A 47 20.75 -8.31 3.11
CA SER A 47 21.13 -7.33 2.08
C SER A 47 22.28 -7.77 1.19
N VAL A 48 22.24 -7.34 -0.06
CA VAL A 48 23.39 -7.30 -0.98
C VAL A 48 23.80 -5.84 -1.14
N LYS A 49 25.05 -5.54 -0.78
CA LYS A 49 25.59 -4.17 -0.74
C LYS A 49 25.99 -3.66 -2.13
N THR A 50 26.20 -2.35 -2.20
CA THR A 50 26.34 -1.59 -3.47
C THR A 50 27.39 -2.14 -4.43
N PHE A 51 28.54 -2.61 -3.92
CA PHE A 51 29.65 -3.10 -4.75
C PHE A 51 29.84 -4.62 -4.64
N ALA A 52 28.75 -5.37 -4.47
CA ALA A 52 28.79 -6.83 -4.36
C ALA A 52 28.31 -7.52 -5.65
N ALA A 53 29.20 -8.23 -6.34
CA ALA A 53 28.82 -9.12 -7.45
C ALA A 53 28.36 -10.47 -6.89
N VAL A 54 27.27 -11.02 -7.42
CA VAL A 54 26.75 -12.35 -7.06
C VAL A 54 26.79 -13.22 -8.32
N ASP A 55 27.78 -14.13 -8.41
CA ASP A 55 28.06 -14.83 -9.67
C ASP A 55 27.25 -16.11 -9.89
N ASN A 56 26.76 -16.72 -8.80
CA ASN A 56 26.15 -18.06 -8.81
C ASN A 56 24.71 -18.04 -8.27
N GLY A 57 24.02 -16.93 -8.48
CA GLY A 57 22.63 -16.71 -8.12
C GLY A 57 22.46 -16.66 -6.60
N PHE A 58 21.22 -16.78 -6.14
CA PHE A 58 20.90 -16.89 -4.71
C PHE A 58 19.55 -17.56 -4.50
N ALA A 59 19.31 -18.02 -3.27
CA ALA A 59 18.03 -18.57 -2.87
C ALA A 59 17.50 -17.90 -1.61
N PHE A 60 16.19 -17.79 -1.49
CA PHE A 60 15.52 -17.44 -0.24
C PHE A 60 15.21 -18.72 0.54
N ALA A 61 15.40 -18.70 1.85
CA ALA A 61 15.10 -19.85 2.70
C ALA A 61 13.58 -20.14 2.78
N GLY A 62 12.73 -19.19 2.40
CA GLY A 62 11.29 -19.40 2.25
C GLY A 62 10.52 -18.09 2.08
N PRO A 63 9.19 -18.12 2.21
CA PRO A 63 8.33 -16.99 1.88
C PRO A 63 8.36 -15.83 2.90
N ASN A 64 9.07 -16.00 4.03
CA ASN A 64 9.30 -14.92 4.99
C ASN A 64 10.73 -14.35 4.90
N THR A 65 11.47 -14.67 3.84
CA THR A 65 12.76 -14.05 3.54
C THR A 65 12.52 -12.69 2.88
N VAL A 66 13.17 -11.67 3.41
CA VAL A 66 13.23 -10.33 2.82
C VAL A 66 14.68 -10.06 2.43
N LEU A 67 14.92 -9.57 1.23
CA LEU A 67 16.25 -9.18 0.75
C LEU A 67 16.25 -7.75 0.20
N TRP A 68 17.20 -6.95 0.68
CA TRP A 68 17.55 -5.67 0.08
C TRP A 68 18.59 -5.85 -1.02
N TRP A 69 18.20 -5.53 -2.24
CA TRP A 69 19.11 -5.45 -3.37
C TRP A 69 19.59 -4.01 -3.55
N LYS A 70 20.86 -3.77 -3.21
CA LYS A 70 21.51 -2.47 -3.41
C LYS A 70 22.62 -2.50 -4.44
N SER A 71 22.99 -3.68 -4.93
CA SER A 71 24.14 -3.83 -5.81
C SER A 71 23.92 -3.14 -7.14
N ALA A 72 24.93 -2.41 -7.60
CA ALA A 72 24.98 -1.85 -8.96
C ALA A 72 25.50 -2.88 -9.99
N LEU A 73 25.84 -4.09 -9.56
CA LEU A 73 26.43 -5.13 -10.38
C LEU A 73 25.38 -6.19 -10.70
N PRO A 74 25.41 -6.79 -11.90
CA PRO A 74 24.44 -7.83 -12.25
C PRO A 74 24.61 -9.07 -11.37
N VAL A 75 23.50 -9.75 -11.12
CA VAL A 75 23.51 -11.13 -10.63
C VAL A 75 23.60 -12.08 -11.81
N THR A 76 24.47 -13.08 -11.72
CA THR A 76 24.49 -14.21 -12.64
C THR A 76 24.19 -15.50 -11.89
N GLY A 77 23.68 -16.54 -12.55
CA GLY A 77 23.25 -17.81 -11.95
C GLY A 77 21.77 -17.85 -11.54
N ASN A 78 21.33 -18.99 -11.02
CA ASN A 78 19.91 -19.25 -10.74
C ASN A 78 19.41 -18.48 -9.51
N ILE A 79 18.30 -17.79 -9.66
CA ILE A 79 17.66 -17.00 -8.61
C ILE A 79 16.36 -17.72 -8.22
N ASN A 80 16.28 -18.12 -6.96
CA ASN A 80 15.08 -18.71 -6.38
C ASN A 80 14.61 -17.89 -5.18
N ILE A 81 13.54 -17.13 -5.38
CA ILE A 81 12.98 -16.22 -4.37
C ILE A 81 11.90 -16.86 -3.49
N ASN A 82 11.48 -18.12 -3.73
CA ASN A 82 10.57 -18.89 -2.86
C ASN A 82 9.38 -18.08 -2.28
N SER A 83 8.78 -17.19 -3.07
CA SER A 83 7.68 -16.28 -2.67
C SER A 83 7.99 -15.34 -1.50
N GLY A 84 9.26 -15.04 -1.20
CA GLY A 84 9.64 -14.00 -0.26
C GLY A 84 9.45 -12.60 -0.84
N ALA A 85 10.14 -11.61 -0.29
CA ALA A 85 10.12 -10.23 -0.77
C ALA A 85 11.53 -9.77 -1.19
N LEU A 86 11.63 -9.22 -2.40
CA LEU A 86 12.84 -8.56 -2.88
C LEU A 86 12.58 -7.06 -2.95
N ILE A 87 13.37 -6.30 -2.20
CA ILE A 87 13.27 -4.84 -2.13
C ILE A 87 14.44 -4.25 -2.92
N LEU A 88 14.11 -3.44 -3.93
CA LEU A 88 15.06 -2.86 -4.87
C LEU A 88 15.39 -1.43 -4.46
N ALA A 89 16.64 -1.22 -4.02
CA ALA A 89 17.20 0.12 -3.86
C ALA A 89 17.87 0.62 -5.15
N ARG A 90 18.06 -0.27 -6.14
CA ARG A 90 18.64 -0.04 -7.47
C ARG A 90 18.10 -1.08 -8.45
N ASP A 91 18.37 -0.86 -9.73
CA ASP A 91 18.10 -1.82 -10.80
C ASP A 91 18.66 -3.22 -10.49
N PHE A 92 17.79 -4.22 -10.67
CA PHE A 92 18.09 -5.63 -10.53
C PHE A 92 18.33 -6.25 -11.90
N ASN A 93 19.59 -6.20 -12.33
CA ASN A 93 20.00 -6.71 -13.62
C ASN A 93 20.40 -8.19 -13.53
N ILE A 94 19.65 -9.05 -14.20
CA ILE A 94 19.94 -10.49 -14.30
C ILE A 94 20.81 -10.72 -15.54
N GLY A 95 22.12 -10.90 -15.34
CA GLY A 95 23.09 -11.05 -16.44
C GLY A 95 23.23 -12.49 -16.93
N GLY A 96 23.66 -12.69 -18.18
CA GLY A 96 23.97 -14.01 -18.75
C GLY A 96 22.75 -14.92 -18.92
N ASN A 97 22.97 -16.25 -18.90
CA ASN A 97 21.90 -17.27 -19.01
C ASN A 97 21.26 -17.59 -17.65
N SER A 98 21.01 -16.56 -16.85
CA SER A 98 20.54 -16.71 -15.47
C SER A 98 19.02 -16.82 -15.44
N GLU A 99 18.48 -17.69 -14.59
CA GLU A 99 17.04 -17.94 -14.51
C GLU A 99 16.45 -17.39 -13.21
N LEU A 100 15.37 -16.60 -13.31
CA LEU A 100 14.45 -16.32 -12.21
C LEU A 100 13.34 -17.37 -12.23
N THR A 101 13.33 -18.25 -11.23
CA THR A 101 12.50 -19.47 -11.25
C THR A 101 11.15 -19.33 -10.55
N ALA A 102 10.89 -18.18 -9.90
CA ALA A 102 9.64 -17.92 -9.19
C ALA A 102 9.30 -16.42 -9.16
N ILE A 103 8.04 -16.10 -8.93
CA ILE A 103 7.50 -14.77 -8.64
C ILE A 103 7.59 -14.46 -7.13
N SER A 104 7.70 -13.19 -6.80
CA SER A 104 7.85 -12.63 -5.46
C SER A 104 7.15 -11.28 -5.39
N ASN A 105 7.00 -10.79 -4.16
CA ASN A 105 6.69 -9.39 -3.95
C ASN A 105 7.93 -8.54 -4.28
N PHE A 106 7.77 -7.62 -5.22
CA PHE A 106 8.79 -6.66 -5.59
C PHE A 106 8.38 -5.27 -5.10
N TYR A 107 9.26 -4.66 -4.32
CA TYR A 107 9.09 -3.31 -3.85
C TYR A 107 10.27 -2.50 -4.37
N SER A 108 10.02 -1.44 -5.12
CA SER A 108 11.00 -0.36 -5.20
C SER A 108 11.01 0.35 -3.86
N ALA A 109 12.21 0.64 -3.34
CA ALA A 109 12.37 1.40 -2.11
C ALA A 109 12.00 2.91 -2.27
N ASP A 110 11.47 3.28 -3.44
CA ASP A 110 11.04 4.60 -3.90
C ASP A 110 12.17 5.56 -4.32
N SER A 111 11.91 6.14 -5.50
CA SER A 111 12.48 7.29 -6.18
C SER A 111 12.62 8.58 -5.36
N THR A 112 11.89 8.73 -4.25
CA THR A 112 12.01 9.89 -3.34
C THR A 112 13.28 9.86 -2.48
N TYR A 113 13.96 8.71 -2.40
CA TYR A 113 15.18 8.57 -1.60
C TYR A 113 16.41 9.21 -2.23
N LEU A 114 16.49 9.30 -3.57
CA LEU A 114 17.68 9.75 -4.28
C LEU A 114 17.43 10.42 -5.64
N GLY A 115 16.18 10.75 -6.01
CA GLY A 115 15.89 11.19 -7.39
C GLY A 115 16.22 10.11 -8.44
N GLY A 116 16.10 8.84 -8.05
CA GLY A 116 16.31 7.67 -8.89
C GLY A 116 15.01 7.22 -9.57
N THR A 117 15.14 6.50 -10.68
CA THR A 117 14.03 5.86 -11.40
C THR A 117 13.40 4.73 -10.57
N SER A 118 12.17 4.31 -10.92
CA SER A 118 11.57 3.05 -10.48
C SER A 118 12.59 1.90 -10.58
N GLY A 119 12.55 0.96 -9.64
CA GLY A 119 13.48 -0.16 -9.64
C GLY A 119 13.29 -1.01 -10.89
N SER A 120 14.27 -1.02 -11.81
CA SER A 120 14.18 -1.81 -13.03
C SER A 120 14.59 -3.26 -12.81
N ILE A 121 13.79 -4.22 -13.25
CA ILE A 121 14.11 -5.64 -13.30
C ILE A 121 14.21 -6.02 -14.77
N GLU A 122 15.38 -6.49 -15.20
CA GLU A 122 15.54 -7.05 -16.54
C GLU A 122 15.60 -8.57 -16.45
N LEU A 123 14.58 -9.24 -17.00
CA LEU A 123 14.53 -10.69 -17.10
C LEU A 123 15.30 -11.14 -18.34
N SER A 124 16.13 -12.17 -18.19
CA SER A 124 16.83 -12.81 -19.30
C SER A 124 15.84 -13.60 -20.18
N SER A 125 16.27 -13.94 -21.40
CA SER A 125 15.47 -14.76 -22.33
C SER A 125 15.27 -16.21 -21.88
N SER A 126 16.01 -16.68 -20.85
CA SER A 126 15.81 -18.00 -20.26
C SER A 126 14.62 -18.05 -19.29
N VAL A 127 14.12 -16.91 -18.83
CA VAL A 127 12.88 -16.85 -18.04
C VAL A 127 11.69 -16.99 -18.97
N THR A 128 11.02 -18.15 -18.92
CA THR A 128 9.88 -18.49 -19.79
C THR A 128 8.54 -18.47 -19.08
N TYR A 129 8.54 -18.35 -17.75
CA TYR A 129 7.33 -18.27 -16.95
C TYR A 129 7.57 -17.52 -15.64
N LEU A 130 6.49 -16.94 -15.11
CA LEU A 130 6.43 -16.39 -13.76
C LEU A 130 5.42 -17.19 -12.94
N ALA A 131 5.93 -18.03 -12.05
CA ALA A 131 5.15 -18.95 -11.24
C ALA A 131 5.38 -18.73 -9.75
N GLY A 132 4.36 -19.03 -8.95
CA GLY A 132 4.40 -18.80 -7.51
C GLY A 132 3.49 -19.76 -6.75
N ALA A 133 3.80 -19.97 -5.48
CA ALA A 133 2.89 -20.66 -4.57
C ALA A 133 1.61 -19.82 -4.38
N ASN A 134 0.50 -20.47 -4.04
CA ASN A 134 -0.70 -19.73 -3.64
C ASN A 134 -0.41 -19.03 -2.31
N ILE A 135 -0.46 -17.69 -2.31
CA ILE A 135 -0.40 -16.89 -1.09
C ILE A 135 -1.83 -16.76 -0.58
N THR A 136 -2.12 -17.29 0.61
CA THR A 136 -3.46 -17.28 1.20
C THR A 136 -3.62 -16.25 2.31
N ASP A 137 -2.51 -15.82 2.91
CA ASP A 137 -2.51 -15.01 4.12
C ASP A 137 -1.50 -13.87 4.04
N ALA A 138 -1.91 -12.72 4.58
CA ALA A 138 -1.02 -11.61 4.84
C ALA A 138 -0.03 -11.97 5.96
N LYS A 139 1.10 -11.28 6.04
CA LYS A 139 2.12 -11.59 7.04
C LYS A 139 2.80 -10.35 7.56
N LEU A 140 3.39 -10.50 8.73
CA LEU A 140 4.37 -9.58 9.28
C LEU A 140 5.72 -10.27 9.30
N ILE A 141 6.75 -9.60 8.80
CA ILE A 141 8.13 -10.08 8.78
C ILE A 141 8.98 -9.06 9.51
N LYS A 142 9.69 -9.50 10.56
CA LYS A 142 10.63 -8.64 11.27
C LYS A 142 11.80 -8.28 10.36
N CYS A 143 12.10 -6.99 10.22
CA CYS A 143 13.09 -6.53 9.25
C CYS A 143 14.12 -5.53 9.80
N GLY A 144 13.89 -4.89 10.94
CA GLY A 144 14.85 -3.95 11.51
C GLY A 144 14.66 -3.76 13.00
N GLN A 145 15.75 -3.43 13.69
CA GLN A 145 15.75 -3.09 15.11
C GLN A 145 16.81 -2.02 15.39
N ILE A 146 16.45 -1.06 16.24
CA ILE A 146 17.41 -0.17 16.89
C ILE A 146 17.32 -0.28 18.40
N VAL A 147 18.45 0.00 19.03
CA VAL A 147 18.58 0.24 20.47
C VAL A 147 18.44 1.74 20.67
N VAL A 148 17.37 2.16 21.36
CA VAL A 148 17.11 3.57 21.68
C VAL A 148 17.96 3.98 22.88
N GLY A 149 18.20 3.05 23.81
CA GLY A 149 19.02 3.24 25.00
C GLY A 149 18.21 3.54 26.26
N ASN A 150 16.95 3.94 26.12
CA ASN A 150 15.95 4.14 27.17
C ASN A 150 14.56 3.73 26.64
N GLU A 151 13.63 3.38 27.54
CA GLU A 151 12.28 2.90 27.18
C GLU A 151 11.56 3.84 26.19
N PRO A 152 11.17 3.35 25.00
CA PRO A 152 10.63 4.19 23.96
C PRO A 152 9.11 4.34 24.04
N VAL A 153 8.65 5.59 24.04
CA VAL A 153 7.26 5.97 24.27
C VAL A 153 6.41 5.81 23.01
N GLY A 154 7.00 5.93 21.84
CA GLY A 154 6.29 5.76 20.58
C GLY A 154 7.22 5.79 19.38
N ALA A 155 6.78 5.20 18.28
CA ALA A 155 7.48 5.24 16.99
C ALA A 155 6.46 5.63 15.91
N ARG A 156 6.53 6.87 15.40
CA ARG A 156 5.56 7.41 14.42
C ARG A 156 6.25 7.84 13.13
N TRP A 157 5.60 7.60 11.99
CA TRP A 157 6.09 7.99 10.67
C TRP A 157 5.81 9.45 10.35
N SER A 158 6.76 10.11 9.68
CA SER A 158 6.49 11.39 9.01
C SER A 158 5.50 11.19 7.86
N TYR A 159 4.83 12.27 7.45
CA TYR A 159 3.79 12.25 6.41
C TYR A 159 4.26 11.72 5.04
N ASP A 160 5.56 11.80 4.77
CA ASP A 160 6.21 11.33 3.54
C ASP A 160 6.84 9.95 3.68
N ASP A 161 6.65 9.30 4.84
CA ASP A 161 7.15 7.95 5.12
C ASP A 161 8.67 7.78 5.09
N ARG A 162 9.43 8.88 5.19
CA ARG A 162 10.91 8.87 5.13
C ARG A 162 11.57 8.83 6.50
N TYR A 163 10.88 9.32 7.52
CA TYR A 163 11.43 9.46 8.87
C TYR A 163 10.51 8.82 9.89
N VAL A 164 11.10 8.30 10.96
CA VAL A 164 10.39 7.85 12.15
C VAL A 164 10.89 8.67 13.32
N VAL A 165 9.94 9.25 14.07
CA VAL A 165 10.24 9.85 15.37
C VAL A 165 10.12 8.78 16.43
N VAL A 166 11.11 8.72 17.32
CA VAL A 166 11.07 7.90 18.53
C VAL A 166 11.39 8.77 19.71
N GLY A 167 10.53 8.76 20.71
CA GLY A 167 10.76 9.44 21.98
C GLY A 167 11.11 8.45 23.06
N ASP A 168 11.99 8.84 23.97
CA ASP A 168 12.34 8.01 25.13
C ASP A 168 11.81 8.58 26.45
N ILE A 169 11.75 7.74 27.48
CA ILE A 169 11.25 8.11 28.81
C ILE A 169 12.12 9.18 29.51
N VAL A 170 13.35 9.39 29.05
CA VAL A 170 14.29 10.41 29.55
C VAL A 170 14.19 11.72 28.73
N THR A 171 13.13 11.86 27.94
CA THR A 171 12.71 13.07 27.20
C THR A 171 13.63 13.49 26.06
N VAL A 172 14.33 12.52 25.46
CA VAL A 172 15.00 12.73 24.18
C VAL A 172 14.04 12.35 23.06
N VAL A 173 13.85 13.27 22.12
CA VAL A 173 13.15 13.01 20.86
C VAL A 173 14.21 12.75 19.79
N HIS A 174 14.16 11.56 19.21
CA HIS A 174 15.05 11.11 18.15
C HIS A 174 14.28 11.09 16.83
N VAL A 175 14.94 11.54 15.75
CA VAL A 175 14.44 11.37 14.40
C VAL A 175 15.41 10.46 13.66
N TYR A 176 14.87 9.36 13.15
CA TYR A 176 15.61 8.40 12.36
C TYR A 176 15.12 8.47 10.91
N SER A 177 16.05 8.53 9.95
CA SER A 177 15.72 8.20 8.56
C SER A 177 15.60 6.69 8.43
N VAL A 178 14.61 6.21 7.69
CA VAL A 178 14.39 4.77 7.47
C VAL A 178 14.79 4.39 6.06
N LEU A 179 16.08 4.49 5.75
CA LEU A 179 16.61 4.02 4.47
C LEU A 179 17.03 2.56 4.60
N ASP A 180 16.61 1.71 3.67
CA ASP A 180 16.99 0.30 3.61
C ASP A 180 16.70 -0.55 4.86
N LEU A 181 15.61 -0.24 5.58
CA LEU A 181 15.28 -0.81 6.90
C LEU A 181 16.39 -0.63 7.94
N VAL A 182 17.27 0.34 7.70
CA VAL A 182 18.26 0.80 8.66
C VAL A 182 17.81 2.17 9.15
N TYR A 183 17.36 2.18 10.40
CA TYR A 183 17.20 3.41 11.15
C TYR A 183 18.58 4.06 11.32
N THR A 184 18.75 5.23 10.72
CA THR A 184 19.92 6.09 10.94
C THR A 184 19.46 7.33 11.67
N GLN A 185 19.98 7.58 12.86
CA GLN A 185 19.61 8.80 13.60
C GLN A 185 20.13 10.02 12.84
N VAL A 186 19.22 10.90 12.42
CA VAL A 186 19.53 12.11 11.65
C VAL A 186 19.39 13.38 12.48
N ALA A 187 18.60 13.34 13.55
CA ALA A 187 18.51 14.42 14.53
C ALA A 187 18.09 13.89 15.89
N SER A 188 18.40 14.64 16.94
CA SER A 188 17.79 14.45 18.26
C SER A 188 17.72 15.77 19.02
N LEU A 189 16.79 15.85 19.97
CA LEU A 189 16.64 16.97 20.88
C LEU A 189 16.34 16.45 22.28
N SER A 190 17.17 16.79 23.25
CA SER A 190 16.84 16.57 24.66
C SER A 190 15.99 17.73 25.17
N LEU A 191 14.81 17.41 25.69
CA LEU A 191 13.92 18.42 26.25
C LEU A 191 14.32 18.81 27.68
N GLY A 192 15.18 18.02 28.33
CA GLY A 192 15.77 18.29 29.65
C GLY A 192 14.86 17.93 30.83
N LEU A 193 13.92 17.00 30.66
CA LEU A 193 12.75 16.77 31.52
C LEU A 193 12.62 15.30 31.91
N VAL A 194 11.51 14.93 32.56
CA VAL A 194 11.23 13.55 33.01
C VAL A 194 9.90 13.07 32.40
N ASP A 195 9.88 11.86 31.85
CA ASP A 195 8.72 11.10 31.35
C ASP A 195 7.96 11.74 30.17
N LEU A 196 8.44 11.49 28.96
CA LEU A 196 7.66 11.70 27.74
C LEU A 196 6.54 10.63 27.65
N ASN A 197 5.33 11.02 27.26
CA ASN A 197 4.17 10.12 27.23
C ASN A 197 3.55 9.96 25.83
N ALA A 198 3.67 10.98 24.98
CA ALA A 198 3.03 10.98 23.68
C ALA A 198 3.83 11.75 22.64
N LEU A 199 3.78 11.25 21.40
CA LEU A 199 4.38 11.84 20.22
C LEU A 199 3.45 11.65 19.03
N ASP A 200 3.38 12.67 18.18
CA ASP A 200 2.69 12.57 16.90
C ASP A 200 3.28 13.52 15.85
N TRP A 201 3.37 13.05 14.61
CA TRP A 201 3.81 13.88 13.48
C TRP A 201 2.65 14.68 12.92
N HIS A 202 2.94 15.91 12.52
CA HIS A 202 2.03 16.72 11.74
C HIS A 202 1.76 16.03 10.38
N PRO A 203 0.50 16.01 9.90
CA PRO A 203 0.09 15.18 8.76
C PRO A 203 0.63 15.65 7.40
N SER A 204 1.31 16.80 7.34
CA SER A 204 1.80 17.38 6.09
C SER A 204 3.07 18.23 6.21
N ASP A 205 3.68 18.28 7.40
CA ASP A 205 4.90 19.07 7.65
C ASP A 205 5.81 18.31 8.61
N TYR A 206 7.09 18.66 8.65
CA TYR A 206 8.07 18.06 9.56
C TYR A 206 7.99 18.68 10.96
N ILE A 207 6.79 18.67 11.53
CA ILE A 207 6.51 19.14 12.88
C ILE A 207 6.10 17.95 13.74
N ILE A 208 6.63 17.87 14.95
CA ILE A 208 6.35 16.81 15.92
C ILE A 208 5.69 17.47 17.14
N ALA A 209 4.53 16.97 17.53
CA ALA A 209 3.93 17.30 18.81
C ALA A 209 4.45 16.32 19.87
N SER A 210 4.75 16.83 21.07
CA SER A 210 5.15 16.00 22.21
C SER A 210 4.36 16.38 23.46
N GLY A 211 3.92 15.36 24.20
CA GLY A 211 3.27 15.48 25.50
C GLY A 211 4.00 14.66 26.56
N GLN A 212 4.12 15.21 27.77
CA GLN A 212 4.93 14.64 28.85
C GLN A 212 4.27 14.80 30.23
N ASN A 213 4.92 14.27 31.27
CA ASN A 213 4.44 14.38 32.65
C ASN A 213 4.52 15.82 33.21
N GLY A 214 3.69 16.11 34.21
CA GLY A 214 3.52 17.45 34.79
C GLY A 214 4.70 17.94 35.62
N GLY A 215 4.89 19.27 35.70
CA GLY A 215 5.91 19.91 36.54
C GLY A 215 5.96 21.43 36.37
N ALA A 216 6.96 22.11 36.94
CA ALA A 216 7.20 23.55 36.71
C ALA A 216 7.86 23.81 35.34
N ILE A 217 7.33 23.17 34.29
CA ILE A 217 7.91 23.07 32.95
C ILE A 217 6.78 23.00 31.90
N PRO A 218 7.00 23.46 30.66
CA PRO A 218 6.02 23.28 29.58
C PRO A 218 5.82 21.81 29.21
N GLU A 219 4.59 21.29 29.36
CA GLU A 219 4.24 19.88 29.12
C GLU A 219 3.78 19.54 27.70
N LEU A 220 3.33 20.54 26.93
CA LEU A 220 3.00 20.39 25.53
C LEU A 220 4.01 21.17 24.69
N ARG A 221 4.60 20.54 23.67
CA ARG A 221 5.59 21.19 22.80
C ARG A 221 5.36 20.83 21.35
N ALA A 222 5.74 21.73 20.46
CA ALA A 222 5.91 21.46 19.03
C ALA A 222 7.38 21.63 18.65
N LEU A 223 7.91 20.65 17.94
CA LEU A 223 9.29 20.58 17.47
C LEU A 223 9.30 20.58 15.95
N ARG A 224 10.25 21.27 15.33
CA ARG A 224 10.44 21.29 13.88
C ARG A 224 11.71 20.55 13.51
N PHE A 225 11.55 19.54 12.67
CA PHE A 225 12.65 18.82 12.04
C PHE A 225 12.98 19.47 10.69
N ASN A 226 14.26 19.73 10.46
CA ASN A 226 14.76 20.17 9.16
C ASN A 226 15.60 19.04 8.54
N PRO A 227 15.07 18.31 7.55
CA PRO A 227 15.78 17.21 6.90
C PRO A 227 17.11 17.61 6.25
N ALA A 228 17.16 18.80 5.65
CA ALA A 228 18.34 19.28 4.93
C ALA A 228 19.49 19.63 5.88
N ALA A 229 19.15 20.16 7.07
CA ALA A 229 20.14 20.52 8.08
C ALA A 229 20.44 19.39 9.08
N GLY A 230 19.59 18.35 9.15
CA GLY A 230 19.70 17.31 10.19
C GLY A 230 19.46 17.86 11.60
N THR A 231 18.62 18.88 11.74
CA THR A 231 18.39 19.57 13.02
C THR A 231 16.95 19.39 13.48
N LEU A 232 16.77 19.19 14.78
CA LEU A 232 15.48 19.22 15.46
C LEU A 232 15.49 20.36 16.48
N VAL A 233 14.52 21.26 16.40
CA VAL A 233 14.43 22.44 17.28
C VAL A 233 13.02 22.59 17.84
N GLU A 234 12.89 23.07 19.07
CA GLU A 234 11.60 23.49 19.60
C GLU A 234 11.14 24.78 18.94
N ILE A 235 9.86 24.86 18.55
CA ILE A 235 9.26 26.07 17.95
C ILE A 235 8.23 26.74 18.86
N THR A 236 7.51 25.97 19.68
CA THR A 236 6.54 26.51 20.65
C THR A 236 6.25 25.50 21.76
N ASN A 237 5.75 25.99 22.89
CA ASN A 237 5.38 25.19 24.04
C ASN A 237 4.24 25.82 24.84
N VAL A 238 3.55 25.00 25.66
CA VAL A 238 2.46 25.43 26.54
C VAL A 238 2.58 24.74 27.90
N GLU A 239 2.44 25.52 28.97
CA GLU A 239 2.29 25.00 30.34
C GLU A 239 0.82 24.62 30.60
N ILE A 240 0.61 23.33 30.89
CA ILE A 240 -0.69 22.70 31.16
C ILE A 240 -0.91 22.55 32.67
N SER A 241 0.17 22.48 33.47
CA SER A 241 0.16 22.17 34.90
C SER A 241 -0.41 20.78 35.22
N SER A 242 -0.29 19.85 34.29
CA SER A 242 -0.81 18.48 34.39
C SER A 242 -0.11 17.58 33.37
N ALA A 243 0.03 16.30 33.70
CA ALA A 243 0.57 15.32 32.77
C ALA A 243 -0.29 15.23 31.50
N VAL A 244 0.36 15.31 30.33
CA VAL A 244 -0.23 15.06 29.02
C VAL A 244 -0.02 13.59 28.70
N HIS A 245 -1.10 12.84 28.47
CA HIS A 245 -1.07 11.38 28.24
C HIS A 245 -1.17 10.99 26.76
N GLY A 246 -1.63 11.92 25.94
CA GLY A 246 -1.86 11.69 24.52
C GLY A 246 -1.89 13.00 23.76
N VAL A 247 -1.38 12.95 22.53
CA VAL A 247 -1.50 14.02 21.52
C VAL A 247 -1.91 13.37 20.19
N ALA A 248 -2.73 14.07 19.40
CA ALA A 248 -3.06 13.65 18.04
C ALA A 248 -3.40 14.87 17.16
N TRP A 249 -2.71 15.00 16.04
CA TRP A 249 -3.02 16.01 15.04
C TRP A 249 -4.34 15.68 14.35
N ARG A 250 -5.14 16.72 14.10
CA ARG A 250 -6.25 16.62 13.17
C ARG A 250 -5.68 16.35 11.76
N PRO A 251 -6.34 15.55 10.89
CA PRO A 251 -5.81 15.21 9.57
C PRO A 251 -5.47 16.42 8.67
N ASP A 252 -6.07 17.58 8.90
CA ASP A 252 -5.77 18.82 8.17
C ASP A 252 -4.51 19.56 8.69
N GLY A 253 -3.96 19.16 9.83
CA GLY A 253 -2.80 19.77 10.48
C GLY A 253 -3.09 21.05 11.27
N ASN A 254 -4.30 21.62 11.17
CA ASN A 254 -4.61 22.93 11.74
C ASN A 254 -4.91 22.88 13.24
N PHE A 255 -5.09 21.69 13.81
CA PHE A 255 -5.44 21.50 15.22
C PHE A 255 -4.69 20.32 15.84
N LEU A 256 -4.31 20.47 17.10
CA LEU A 256 -3.74 19.41 17.94
C LEU A 256 -4.65 19.11 19.11
N ALA A 257 -5.15 17.88 19.21
CA ALA A 257 -5.87 17.40 20.38
C ALA A 257 -4.90 16.82 21.41
N MET A 258 -5.23 16.98 22.69
CA MET A 258 -4.49 16.37 23.80
C MET A 258 -5.40 15.94 24.95
N THR A 259 -4.92 14.97 25.74
CA THR A 259 -5.56 14.51 26.98
C THR A 259 -4.65 14.74 28.20
N CYS A 260 -5.23 15.09 29.35
CA CYS A 260 -4.50 15.28 30.60
C CYS A 260 -5.24 14.76 31.85
N SER A 261 -4.52 14.61 32.97
CA SER A 261 -4.97 13.94 34.20
C SER A 261 -5.84 14.76 35.16
N THR A 262 -6.16 16.04 34.89
CA THR A 262 -6.84 16.92 35.85
C THR A 262 -8.27 17.31 35.46
N GLY A 263 -9.24 16.78 36.24
CA GLY A 263 -10.54 17.41 36.47
C GLY A 263 -11.32 17.91 35.24
N ALA A 264 -12.04 19.03 35.39
CA ALA A 264 -13.03 19.53 34.44
C ALA A 264 -12.47 20.11 33.11
N THR A 265 -11.22 19.86 32.71
CA THR A 265 -10.67 20.27 31.40
C THR A 265 -9.70 19.22 30.84
N ALA A 266 -10.09 17.95 30.91
CA ALA A 266 -9.20 16.83 30.62
C ALA A 266 -8.90 16.60 29.13
N VAL A 267 -9.61 17.31 28.25
CA VAL A 267 -9.40 17.30 26.79
C VAL A 267 -9.24 18.74 26.33
N ARG A 268 -8.18 19.01 25.57
CA ARG A 268 -7.92 20.32 24.95
C ARG A 268 -7.61 20.15 23.47
N VAL A 269 -8.13 21.05 22.64
CA VAL A 269 -7.82 21.14 21.21
C VAL A 269 -7.22 22.51 20.94
N TYR A 270 -5.95 22.56 20.54
CA TYR A 270 -5.24 23.79 20.21
C TYR A 270 -5.30 24.04 18.71
N PRO A 271 -5.76 25.22 18.26
CA PRO A 271 -5.44 25.71 16.92
C PRO A 271 -3.93 25.82 16.76
N PHE A 272 -3.42 25.54 15.57
CA PHE A 272 -2.00 25.63 15.24
C PHE A 272 -1.81 26.32 13.90
N ASP A 273 -0.97 27.35 13.87
CA ASP A 273 -0.72 28.18 12.68
C ASP A 273 0.56 27.79 11.91
N GLY A 274 1.15 26.64 12.24
CA GLY A 274 2.45 26.19 11.73
C GLY A 274 3.64 26.59 12.62
N ALA A 275 3.45 27.51 13.57
CA ALA A 275 4.51 27.98 14.46
C ALA A 275 4.10 28.01 15.93
N ASN A 276 2.85 28.36 16.25
CA ASN A 276 2.36 28.63 17.59
C ASN A 276 1.05 27.90 17.88
N PHE A 277 0.86 27.52 19.14
CA PHE A 277 -0.43 27.09 19.65
C PHE A 277 -1.33 28.30 19.97
N GLY A 278 -2.57 28.25 19.48
CA GLY A 278 -3.61 29.24 19.78
C GLY A 278 -4.28 29.02 21.14
N VAL A 279 -5.42 29.69 21.36
CA VAL A 279 -6.23 29.50 22.57
C VAL A 279 -6.92 28.13 22.51
N PRO A 280 -6.80 27.27 23.54
CA PRO A 280 -7.37 25.94 23.51
C PRO A 280 -8.90 25.96 23.64
N ILE A 281 -9.52 25.05 22.89
CA ILE A 281 -10.91 24.65 23.07
C ILE A 281 -10.92 23.50 24.09
N THR A 282 -11.62 23.67 25.21
CA THR A 282 -11.56 22.73 26.33
C THR A 282 -12.90 22.07 26.61
N VAL A 283 -12.89 20.78 26.94
CA VAL A 283 -14.09 20.07 27.41
C VAL A 283 -13.83 19.40 28.77
N SER A 284 -14.81 19.52 29.66
CA SER A 284 -14.87 18.78 30.92
C SER A 284 -15.24 17.33 30.66
N ALA A 285 -14.23 16.47 30.49
CA ALA A 285 -14.43 15.02 30.42
C ALA A 285 -13.82 14.35 31.66
N ALA A 286 -14.52 13.37 32.25
CA ALA A 286 -13.94 12.54 33.30
C ALA A 286 -12.95 11.54 32.67
N THR A 287 -11.66 11.89 32.63
CA THR A 287 -10.64 11.00 32.05
C THR A 287 -9.55 10.67 33.06
N ASN A 288 -9.57 9.42 33.52
CA ASN A 288 -8.35 8.66 33.80
C ASN A 288 -7.84 8.09 32.46
N SER A 289 -7.44 8.97 31.54
CA SER A 289 -7.03 8.57 30.19
C SER A 289 -5.83 7.63 30.25
N SER A 290 -5.92 6.51 29.52
CA SER A 290 -4.80 5.62 29.24
C SER A 290 -3.82 6.25 28.26
N ASP A 291 -2.62 5.68 28.17
CA ASP A 291 -1.65 6.02 27.13
C ASP A 291 -2.23 5.70 25.74
N ARG A 292 -2.20 6.65 24.79
CA ARG A 292 -2.71 6.48 23.41
C ARG A 292 -4.24 6.31 23.30
N ALA A 293 -4.95 7.04 24.15
CA ALA A 293 -6.39 6.98 24.25
C ALA A 293 -7.17 7.98 23.36
N LEU A 294 -6.56 8.57 22.33
CA LEU A 294 -7.26 9.49 21.42
C LEU A 294 -6.95 9.22 19.96
N ALA A 295 -7.92 9.50 19.09
CA ALA A 295 -7.76 9.44 17.63
C ALA A 295 -8.80 10.34 16.94
N TRP A 296 -8.41 10.98 15.86
CA TRP A 296 -9.36 11.63 14.94
C TRP A 296 -9.91 10.63 13.94
N ASP A 297 -11.11 10.87 13.44
CA ASP A 297 -11.58 10.21 12.23
C ASP A 297 -10.83 10.75 11.00
N SER A 298 -10.88 10.02 9.88
CA SER A 298 -10.15 10.39 8.66
C SER A 298 -10.58 11.73 8.06
N THR A 299 -11.79 12.21 8.36
CA THR A 299 -12.27 13.52 7.91
C THR A 299 -11.90 14.67 8.86
N GLY A 300 -11.44 14.36 10.08
CA GLY A 300 -11.16 15.33 11.13
C GLY A 300 -12.41 15.98 11.73
N ASN A 301 -13.60 15.46 11.50
CA ASN A 301 -14.85 16.00 12.04
C ASN A 301 -15.20 15.41 13.42
N TYR A 302 -14.58 14.29 13.79
CA TYR A 302 -14.84 13.58 15.04
C TYR A 302 -13.55 13.22 15.78
N LEU A 303 -13.56 13.46 17.09
CA LEU A 303 -12.48 13.08 18.01
C LEU A 303 -12.96 11.95 18.93
N LEU A 304 -12.27 10.82 18.88
CA LEU A 304 -12.44 9.69 19.77
C LEU A 304 -11.55 9.80 20.99
N ILE A 305 -12.10 9.39 22.13
CA ILE A 305 -11.38 9.32 23.40
C ILE A 305 -11.79 8.06 24.15
N CYS A 306 -10.82 7.26 24.60
CA CYS A 306 -11.06 6.19 25.57
C CYS A 306 -10.49 6.49 26.95
N ASN A 307 -10.90 5.74 27.97
CA ASN A 307 -10.33 5.87 29.32
C ASN A 307 -10.27 4.53 30.06
N ASN A 308 -9.52 4.51 31.16
CA ASN A 308 -9.35 3.32 31.99
C ASN A 308 -10.65 2.88 32.69
N SER A 309 -11.63 3.77 32.80
CA SER A 309 -12.98 3.47 33.31
C SER A 309 -13.89 2.75 32.32
N GLY A 310 -13.42 2.43 31.10
CA GLY A 310 -14.22 1.64 30.15
C GLY A 310 -15.00 2.45 29.12
N LEU A 311 -14.89 3.78 29.12
CA LEU A 311 -15.68 4.64 28.24
C LEU A 311 -14.94 4.90 26.93
N VAL A 312 -15.64 4.76 25.81
CA VAL A 312 -15.25 5.32 24.50
C VAL A 312 -16.24 6.43 24.20
N SER A 313 -15.77 7.67 24.14
CA SER A 313 -16.58 8.86 23.83
C SER A 313 -16.18 9.43 22.48
N ILE A 314 -17.16 9.86 21.70
CA ILE A 314 -16.95 10.53 20.42
C ILE A 314 -17.52 11.94 20.47
N TYR A 315 -16.71 12.91 20.05
CA TYR A 315 -17.05 14.31 20.02
C TYR A 315 -17.05 14.81 18.58
N SER A 316 -18.03 15.62 18.19
CA SER A 316 -17.98 16.36 16.93
C SER A 316 -17.16 17.64 17.11
N PHE A 317 -16.44 18.03 16.08
CA PHE A 317 -15.62 19.23 16.04
C PHE A 317 -15.86 20.04 14.77
N ASP A 318 -16.24 21.29 14.93
CA ASP A 318 -16.53 22.22 13.81
C ASP A 318 -15.42 23.26 13.57
N GLY A 319 -14.29 23.15 14.27
CA GLY A 319 -13.21 24.14 14.25
C GLY A 319 -13.25 25.15 15.40
N ALA A 320 -14.36 25.23 16.14
CA ALA A 320 -14.54 26.18 17.24
C ALA A 320 -15.10 25.53 18.52
N THR A 321 -15.92 24.48 18.39
CA THR A 321 -16.58 23.81 19.49
C THR A 321 -16.36 22.30 19.42
N LEU A 322 -16.24 21.68 20.59
CA LEU A 322 -16.14 20.23 20.75
C LEU A 322 -17.38 19.75 21.52
N SER A 323 -18.24 18.97 20.88
CA SER A 323 -19.54 18.56 21.43
C SER A 323 -19.64 17.05 21.55
N LEU A 324 -20.01 16.54 22.73
CA LEU A 324 -20.18 15.10 22.94
C LEU A 324 -21.36 14.59 22.10
N VAL A 325 -21.11 13.64 21.22
CA VAL A 325 -22.13 13.02 20.35
C VAL A 325 -22.64 11.71 20.98
N ASN A 326 -21.72 10.84 21.41
CA ASN A 326 -22.09 9.54 21.97
C ASN A 326 -20.99 8.98 22.89
N THR A 327 -21.38 8.05 23.76
CA THR A 327 -20.45 7.29 24.61
C THR A 327 -20.87 5.83 24.66
N TYR A 328 -19.92 4.93 24.43
CA TYR A 328 -20.08 3.49 24.66
C TYR A 328 -19.29 3.07 25.91
N ASN A 329 -19.87 2.20 26.75
CA ASN A 329 -19.26 1.76 28.01
C ASN A 329 -18.97 0.25 28.01
N PHE A 330 -17.70 -0.11 28.09
CA PHE A 330 -17.19 -1.48 28.25
C PHE A 330 -17.02 -1.92 29.72
N GLY A 331 -17.23 -1.02 30.68
CA GLY A 331 -17.18 -1.28 32.13
C GLY A 331 -15.84 -0.96 32.80
N ALA A 332 -14.70 -1.31 32.19
CA ALA A 332 -13.34 -0.93 32.61
C ALA A 332 -12.27 -1.37 31.60
N GLY A 333 -11.06 -0.84 31.72
CA GLY A 333 -9.84 -1.46 31.19
C GLY A 333 -9.63 -1.28 29.68
N LEU A 334 -9.70 -0.04 29.20
CA LEU A 334 -9.31 0.32 27.83
C LEU A 334 -7.94 0.97 27.82
N TRP A 335 -7.10 0.57 26.87
CA TRP A 335 -5.75 1.11 26.72
C TRP A 335 -5.60 1.97 25.47
N CYS A 336 -6.20 1.57 24.34
CA CYS A 336 -6.00 2.28 23.09
C CYS A 336 -7.23 2.24 22.20
N VAL A 337 -7.30 3.19 21.28
CA VAL A 337 -8.31 3.26 20.22
C VAL A 337 -7.64 3.54 18.87
N GLY A 338 -8.24 3.07 17.79
CA GLY A 338 -7.84 3.40 16.43
C GLY A 338 -9.06 3.49 15.52
N TYR A 339 -9.18 4.59 14.78
CA TYR A 339 -10.24 4.81 13.80
C TYR A 339 -9.83 4.17 12.45
N ASP A 340 -10.76 3.49 11.79
CA ASP A 340 -10.55 2.94 10.45
C ASP A 340 -10.37 4.06 9.42
N PRO A 341 -9.26 4.11 8.68
CA PRO A 341 -9.01 5.19 7.72
C PRO A 341 -10.02 5.25 6.56
N LYS A 342 -10.73 4.17 6.26
CA LYS A 342 -11.64 4.08 5.11
C LYS A 342 -13.12 4.26 5.44
N ASP A 343 -13.53 3.89 6.64
CA ASP A 343 -14.94 3.70 6.97
C ASP A 343 -15.20 4.03 8.44
N VAL A 344 -16.33 3.60 8.98
CA VAL A 344 -16.88 4.01 10.27
C VAL A 344 -16.48 3.12 11.46
N TYR A 345 -15.49 2.24 11.31
CA TYR A 345 -15.13 1.27 12.35
C TYR A 345 -14.06 1.80 13.31
N ILE A 346 -14.11 1.32 14.55
CA ILE A 346 -13.22 1.76 15.62
C ILE A 346 -12.72 0.53 16.36
N ALA A 347 -11.41 0.30 16.32
CA ALA A 347 -10.75 -0.74 17.09
C ALA A 347 -10.45 -0.25 18.51
N VAL A 348 -10.69 -1.11 19.50
CA VAL A 348 -10.50 -0.79 20.92
C VAL A 348 -9.67 -1.89 21.60
N GLY A 349 -8.53 -1.51 22.18
CA GLY A 349 -7.66 -2.40 22.96
C GLY A 349 -8.06 -2.45 24.43
N ARG A 350 -8.14 -3.67 25.00
CA ARG A 350 -8.64 -3.93 26.36
C ARG A 350 -7.64 -4.72 27.22
N SER A 351 -7.81 -4.66 28.54
CA SER A 351 -6.96 -5.37 29.53
C SER A 351 -7.66 -6.39 30.43
N THR A 352 -8.94 -6.21 30.72
CA THR A 352 -9.61 -6.95 31.81
C THR A 352 -10.52 -8.09 31.34
N THR A 353 -10.78 -8.20 30.03
CA THR A 353 -11.68 -9.18 29.43
C THR A 353 -10.93 -10.33 28.73
N THR A 354 -11.61 -11.45 28.48
CA THR A 354 -11.05 -12.59 27.72
C THR A 354 -10.80 -12.20 26.26
N ASN A 355 -11.77 -11.57 25.63
CA ASN A 355 -11.60 -10.97 24.32
C ASN A 355 -10.98 -9.59 24.55
N ARG A 356 -9.83 -9.30 23.93
CA ARG A 356 -9.03 -8.09 24.27
C ARG A 356 -8.89 -7.08 23.15
N LEU A 357 -9.40 -7.42 21.97
CA LEU A 357 -9.63 -6.48 20.89
C LEU A 357 -11.14 -6.43 20.66
N ALA A 358 -11.73 -5.24 20.60
CA ALA A 358 -13.13 -5.04 20.24
C ALA A 358 -13.25 -4.10 19.05
N LEU A 359 -14.37 -4.20 18.35
CA LEU A 359 -14.73 -3.34 17.24
C LEU A 359 -16.06 -2.64 17.54
N LEU A 360 -16.07 -1.31 17.43
CA LEU A 360 -17.27 -0.49 17.40
C LEU A 360 -17.50 0.03 15.97
N LYS A 361 -18.71 0.53 15.72
CA LYS A 361 -19.11 1.25 14.50
C LYS A 361 -19.77 2.57 14.87
N PHE A 362 -19.46 3.64 14.13
CA PHE A 362 -20.02 4.96 14.33
C PHE A 362 -20.75 5.47 13.07
N ASN A 363 -22.08 5.49 13.08
CA ASN A 363 -22.87 5.90 11.91
C ASN A 363 -23.09 7.42 11.78
N GLY A 364 -22.29 8.25 12.46
CA GLY A 364 -22.51 9.71 12.55
C GLY A 364 -23.35 10.17 13.75
N ALA A 365 -23.99 9.25 14.48
CA ALA A 365 -24.80 9.59 15.66
C ALA A 365 -24.61 8.64 16.85
N THR A 366 -24.45 7.34 16.59
CA THR A 366 -24.41 6.31 17.63
C THR A 366 -23.17 5.43 17.52
N LEU A 367 -22.56 5.12 18.66
CA LEU A 367 -21.56 4.06 18.78
C LEU A 367 -22.25 2.72 19.06
N SER A 368 -22.06 1.73 18.19
CA SER A 368 -22.58 0.38 18.37
C SER A 368 -21.47 -0.65 18.42
N PHE A 369 -21.57 -1.63 19.31
CA PHE A 369 -20.67 -2.78 19.32
C PHE A 369 -20.91 -3.67 18.09
N VAL A 370 -19.83 -4.10 17.47
CA VAL A 370 -19.84 -4.95 16.28
C VAL A 370 -19.42 -6.37 16.65
N THR A 371 -18.17 -6.52 17.08
CA THR A 371 -17.57 -7.82 17.38
C THR A 371 -16.38 -7.67 18.31
N ASP A 372 -15.88 -8.79 18.82
CA ASP A 372 -14.61 -8.83 19.52
C ASP A 372 -13.82 -10.11 19.29
N LEU A 373 -12.54 -10.06 19.65
CA LEU A 373 -11.58 -11.13 19.39
C LEU A 373 -10.72 -11.43 20.63
N ASN A 374 -10.58 -12.72 20.92
CA ASN A 374 -9.55 -13.20 21.84
C ASN A 374 -8.19 -13.20 21.15
N VAL A 375 -7.35 -12.26 21.56
CA VAL A 375 -5.97 -12.11 21.07
C VAL A 375 -4.95 -12.57 22.11
N GLY A 376 -5.38 -13.21 23.20
CA GLY A 376 -4.52 -13.68 24.29
C GLY A 376 -4.85 -13.04 25.63
N ALA A 377 -4.10 -13.44 26.66
CA ALA A 377 -4.34 -13.06 28.06
C ALA A 377 -3.58 -11.80 28.52
N PHE A 378 -3.01 -11.03 27.60
CA PHE A 378 -2.20 -9.83 27.91
C PHE A 378 -2.77 -8.58 27.24
N ASP A 379 -2.50 -7.43 27.83
CA ASP A 379 -3.17 -6.17 27.50
C ASP A 379 -2.84 -5.73 26.08
N VAL A 380 -3.86 -5.28 25.32
CA VAL A 380 -3.64 -4.66 24.01
C VAL A 380 -3.32 -3.19 24.23
N ARG A 381 -2.05 -2.81 24.06
CA ARG A 381 -1.51 -1.48 24.39
C ARG A 381 -1.47 -0.52 23.20
N SER A 382 -1.52 -1.04 21.98
CA SER A 382 -1.56 -0.25 20.76
C SER A 382 -2.31 -0.97 19.67
N VAL A 383 -2.98 -0.19 18.83
CA VAL A 383 -3.62 -0.65 17.61
C VAL A 383 -3.32 0.35 16.49
N SER A 384 -3.02 -0.17 15.30
CA SER A 384 -2.85 0.63 14.09
C SER A 384 -3.54 -0.06 12.93
N TRP A 385 -4.40 0.67 12.24
CA TRP A 385 -5.01 0.19 11.00
C TRP A 385 -4.04 0.33 9.84
N HIS A 386 -4.09 -0.62 8.90
CA HIS A 386 -3.53 -0.46 7.56
C HIS A 386 -4.41 0.56 6.80
N TYR A 387 -3.84 1.29 5.83
CA TYR A 387 -4.57 2.37 5.13
C TYR A 387 -5.78 1.87 4.31
N LEU A 388 -5.79 0.59 3.91
CA LEU A 388 -6.94 -0.07 3.28
C LEU A 388 -8.03 -0.48 4.31
N GLY A 389 -7.68 -0.53 5.59
CA GLY A 389 -8.54 -0.87 6.72
C GLY A 389 -9.06 -2.32 6.76
N ASP A 390 -8.56 -3.21 5.89
CA ASP A 390 -8.86 -4.65 5.96
C ASP A 390 -7.96 -5.39 6.97
N TYR A 391 -6.90 -4.71 7.41
CA TYR A 391 -5.94 -5.24 8.36
C TYR A 391 -5.61 -4.20 9.42
N LEU A 392 -5.27 -4.67 10.61
CA LEU A 392 -4.74 -3.86 11.69
C LEU A 392 -3.69 -4.65 12.48
N VAL A 393 -2.71 -3.96 13.05
CA VAL A 393 -1.67 -4.54 13.89
C VAL A 393 -1.88 -4.10 15.32
N ILE A 394 -1.89 -5.08 16.21
CA ILE A 394 -1.93 -4.84 17.65
C ILE A 394 -0.56 -5.09 18.28
N GLY A 395 -0.24 -4.25 19.25
CA GLY A 395 0.87 -4.43 20.17
C GLY A 395 0.33 -4.79 21.56
N MET A 396 0.92 -5.81 22.19
CA MET A 396 0.49 -6.33 23.47
C MET A 396 1.56 -6.18 24.56
N GLN A 397 1.13 -6.23 25.81
CA GLN A 397 2.01 -6.41 26.97
C GLN A 397 2.76 -7.74 26.89
N ILE A 398 4.01 -7.76 27.38
CA ILE A 398 4.83 -8.98 27.46
C ILE A 398 4.15 -10.08 28.27
N GLY A 399 4.28 -11.32 27.82
CA GLY A 399 3.72 -12.48 28.50
C GLY A 399 4.46 -13.77 28.18
N ALA A 400 4.38 -14.76 29.08
CA ALA A 400 5.01 -16.05 28.85
C ALA A 400 4.37 -16.78 27.66
N SER A 401 5.19 -17.20 26.70
CA SER A 401 4.79 -18.01 25.54
C SER A 401 3.71 -17.37 24.65
N ILE A 402 3.74 -16.05 24.49
CA ILE A 402 2.89 -15.32 23.54
C ILE A 402 3.74 -14.61 22.48
N THR A 403 3.10 -14.24 21.38
CA THR A 403 3.61 -13.24 20.45
C THR A 403 2.95 -11.91 20.76
N GLU A 404 3.75 -10.89 21.06
CA GLU A 404 3.25 -9.58 21.48
C GLU A 404 2.76 -8.71 20.31
N ILE A 405 3.17 -9.04 19.08
CA ILE A 405 2.72 -8.33 17.88
C ILE A 405 1.84 -9.29 17.09
N LYS A 406 0.61 -8.87 16.79
CA LYS A 406 -0.33 -9.68 15.99
C LYS A 406 -0.93 -8.87 14.86
N LEU A 407 -1.01 -9.52 13.71
CA LEU A 407 -1.77 -9.04 12.56
C LEU A 407 -3.18 -9.57 12.67
N ILE A 408 -4.15 -8.68 12.54
CA ILE A 408 -5.57 -9.00 12.61
C ILE A 408 -6.19 -8.64 11.26
N LYS A 409 -6.95 -9.56 10.69
CA LYS A 409 -7.79 -9.32 9.51
C LYS A 409 -9.17 -8.89 9.96
N PHE A 410 -9.67 -7.83 9.35
CA PHE A 410 -11.06 -7.41 9.45
C PHE A 410 -11.78 -7.75 8.14
N ASP A 411 -12.72 -8.68 8.22
CA ASP A 411 -13.60 -8.98 7.10
C ASP A 411 -14.81 -8.04 7.16
N ARG A 412 -14.78 -7.00 6.32
CA ARG A 412 -15.84 -5.98 6.24
C ARG A 412 -17.20 -6.53 5.83
N SER A 413 -17.23 -7.63 5.06
CA SER A 413 -18.48 -8.20 4.54
C SER A 413 -19.26 -8.96 5.62
N THR A 414 -18.53 -9.58 6.55
CA THR A 414 -19.10 -10.31 7.68
C THR A 414 -19.00 -9.55 9.00
N GLU A 415 -18.31 -8.41 9.01
CA GLU A 415 -17.95 -7.62 10.17
C GLU A 415 -17.22 -8.44 11.27
N THR A 416 -16.31 -9.34 10.87
CA THR A 416 -15.58 -10.24 11.78
C THR A 416 -14.08 -9.97 11.85
N LEU A 417 -13.48 -10.30 13.01
CA LEU A 417 -12.04 -10.19 13.26
C LEU A 417 -11.40 -11.58 13.37
N SER A 418 -10.20 -11.75 12.81
CA SER A 418 -9.42 -12.99 12.95
C SER A 418 -7.92 -12.70 13.03
N VAL A 419 -7.19 -13.50 13.82
CA VAL A 419 -5.72 -13.42 13.87
C VAL A 419 -5.13 -14.05 12.62
N VAL A 420 -4.15 -13.37 12.01
CA VAL A 420 -3.40 -13.85 10.85
C VAL A 420 -2.01 -14.30 11.26
N GLY A 421 -1.65 -15.53 10.91
CA GLY A 421 -0.35 -16.12 11.23
C GLY A 421 -0.10 -16.28 12.74
N SER A 422 1.17 -16.50 13.11
CA SER A 422 1.58 -16.74 14.50
C SER A 422 1.85 -15.48 15.33
N GLY A 423 1.92 -14.31 14.69
CA GLY A 423 2.45 -13.08 15.30
C GLY A 423 3.98 -13.08 15.41
N ILE A 424 4.53 -12.01 16.01
CA ILE A 424 5.97 -11.82 16.24
C ILE A 424 6.23 -11.65 17.74
N GLU A 425 7.27 -12.32 18.24
CA GLU A 425 7.79 -12.13 19.60
C GLU A 425 8.69 -10.88 19.63
N ALA A 426 8.28 -9.89 20.42
CA ALA A 426 9.01 -8.64 20.61
C ALA A 426 9.99 -8.71 21.79
N GLY A 427 9.78 -9.65 22.72
CA GLY A 427 10.59 -9.80 23.94
C GLY A 427 10.40 -8.67 24.95
N GLY A 428 9.28 -7.95 24.90
CA GLY A 428 9.01 -6.75 25.70
C GLY A 428 7.58 -6.26 25.58
N ASN A 429 7.23 -5.24 26.34
CA ASN A 429 5.95 -4.55 26.20
C ASN A 429 5.95 -3.81 24.87
N VAL A 430 5.06 -4.16 23.96
CA VAL A 430 4.86 -3.35 22.75
C VAL A 430 4.08 -2.12 23.16
N LEU A 431 4.77 -0.98 23.13
CA LEU A 431 4.25 0.29 23.56
C LEU A 431 3.48 0.88 22.37
N SER A 432 4.11 1.15 21.24
CA SER A 432 3.43 1.70 20.06
C SER A 432 3.52 0.78 18.86
N THR A 433 2.48 0.81 18.04
CA THR A 433 2.44 0.26 16.68
C THR A 433 1.93 1.33 15.73
N THR A 434 2.57 1.49 14.57
CA THR A 434 2.14 2.46 13.55
C THR A 434 2.44 1.91 12.17
N PHE A 435 1.40 1.72 11.36
CA PHE A 435 1.58 1.51 9.92
C PHE A 435 2.16 2.78 9.29
N GLN A 436 3.10 2.57 8.39
CA GLN A 436 3.52 3.56 7.41
C GLN A 436 2.31 3.96 6.55
N HIS A 437 2.27 5.19 6.05
CA HIS A 437 1.10 5.68 5.30
C HIS A 437 0.90 4.91 3.98
N THR A 438 1.98 4.51 3.32
CA THR A 438 1.96 3.58 2.17
C THR A 438 1.62 2.13 2.54
N GLY A 439 1.63 1.76 3.83
CA GLY A 439 1.17 0.46 4.32
C GLY A 439 2.19 -0.69 4.32
N ASP A 440 3.39 -0.50 3.78
CA ASP A 440 4.37 -1.59 3.67
C ASP A 440 5.03 -1.91 5.00
N PHE A 441 5.31 -0.89 5.81
CA PHE A 441 6.03 -1.08 7.05
C PHE A 441 5.19 -0.76 8.28
N VAL A 442 5.54 -1.39 9.39
CA VAL A 442 5.03 -1.09 10.72
C VAL A 442 6.21 -0.72 11.60
N SER A 443 6.21 0.50 12.11
CA SER A 443 7.13 0.91 13.16
C SER A 443 6.56 0.47 14.51
N LEU A 444 7.44 0.01 15.39
CA LEU A 444 7.06 -0.46 16.72
C LEU A 444 8.01 0.13 17.76
N SER A 445 7.50 0.46 18.94
CA SER A 445 8.34 0.76 20.11
C SER A 445 8.10 -0.28 21.19
N VAL A 446 9.17 -0.78 21.80
CA VAL A 446 9.12 -1.90 22.73
C VAL A 446 9.99 -1.62 23.95
N GLY A 447 9.37 -1.60 25.13
CA GLY A 447 10.06 -1.58 26.40
C GLY A 447 10.55 -3.00 26.74
N ASN A 448 11.85 -3.23 26.61
CA ASN A 448 12.50 -4.52 26.86
C ASN A 448 13.86 -4.30 27.53
N THR A 449 14.69 -5.35 27.67
CA THR A 449 16.00 -5.22 28.33
C THR A 449 16.99 -4.29 27.62
N ILE A 450 16.78 -3.97 26.35
CA ILE A 450 17.64 -3.12 25.52
C ILE A 450 16.89 -1.93 24.93
N ASP A 451 15.63 -1.72 25.32
CA ASP A 451 14.71 -0.67 24.89
C ASP A 451 14.78 -0.32 23.39
N SER A 452 13.89 -0.96 22.62
CA SER A 452 14.04 -1.07 21.17
C SER A 452 12.93 -0.36 20.39
N ALA A 453 13.27 0.15 19.21
CA ALA A 453 12.29 0.36 18.15
C ALA A 453 12.52 -0.64 17.02
N PHE A 454 11.43 -1.21 16.49
CA PHE A 454 11.47 -2.20 15.42
C PHE A 454 10.84 -1.67 14.15
N LEU A 455 11.23 -2.31 13.05
CA LEU A 455 10.60 -2.16 11.75
C LEU A 455 10.18 -3.55 11.26
N THR A 456 8.92 -3.66 10.88
CA THR A 456 8.32 -4.91 10.42
C THR A 456 7.72 -4.66 9.04
N LEU A 457 8.02 -5.51 8.06
CA LEU A 457 7.37 -5.51 6.76
C LEU A 457 6.02 -6.21 6.85
N PHE A 458 4.99 -5.58 6.32
CA PHE A 458 3.70 -6.19 6.01
C PHE A 458 3.73 -6.71 4.57
N THR A 459 3.34 -7.96 4.37
CA THR A 459 3.15 -8.52 3.03
C THR A 459 1.68 -8.91 2.84
N PRO A 460 1.03 -8.48 1.76
CA PRO A 460 -0.37 -8.82 1.49
C PRO A 460 -0.55 -10.31 1.11
N PRO A 461 -1.79 -10.83 1.09
CA PRO A 461 -2.09 -12.22 0.71
C PRO A 461 -2.07 -12.44 -0.81
N PHE A 462 -1.22 -11.72 -1.55
CA PHE A 462 -1.10 -11.78 -3.00
C PHE A 462 0.29 -11.32 -3.43
N TYR A 463 0.66 -11.62 -4.68
CA TYR A 463 1.88 -11.06 -5.26
C TYR A 463 1.68 -9.57 -5.54
N LEU A 464 2.51 -8.75 -4.93
CA LEU A 464 2.46 -7.29 -5.04
C LEU A 464 3.74 -6.76 -5.70
N TRP A 465 3.57 -5.99 -6.77
CA TRP A 465 4.62 -5.21 -7.40
C TRP A 465 4.32 -3.73 -7.22
N ARG A 466 5.23 -3.00 -6.59
CA ARG A 466 5.06 -1.58 -6.29
C ARG A 466 6.21 -0.77 -6.84
N ASP A 467 5.88 0.19 -7.71
CA ASP A 467 6.84 1.12 -8.33
C ASP A 467 7.97 0.40 -9.11
N ILE A 468 7.60 -0.59 -9.93
CA ILE A 468 8.54 -1.47 -10.65
C ILE A 468 8.50 -1.23 -12.15
N ASP A 469 9.69 -1.13 -12.75
CA ASP A 469 9.89 -1.26 -14.19
C ASP A 469 10.36 -2.68 -14.49
N LEU A 470 9.64 -3.41 -15.33
CA LEU A 470 9.96 -4.79 -15.68
C LEU A 470 10.19 -4.90 -17.18
N LYS A 471 11.29 -5.52 -17.58
CA LYS A 471 11.61 -5.77 -18.98
C LYS A 471 11.74 -7.26 -19.25
N PHE A 472 11.04 -7.72 -20.29
CA PHE A 472 11.14 -9.08 -20.80
C PHE A 472 12.16 -9.13 -21.93
N ASN A 473 13.01 -10.15 -21.96
CA ASN A 473 13.88 -10.44 -23.11
C ASN A 473 13.50 -11.75 -23.81
N GLY A 474 12.30 -12.26 -23.54
CA GLY A 474 11.74 -13.48 -24.12
C GLY A 474 10.25 -13.60 -23.83
N ASP A 475 9.63 -14.65 -24.34
CA ASP A 475 8.22 -14.95 -24.10
C ASP A 475 8.02 -15.48 -22.68
N ILE A 476 7.01 -14.97 -21.99
CA ILE A 476 6.71 -15.30 -20.60
C ILE A 476 5.26 -15.77 -20.46
N SER A 477 5.08 -16.92 -19.83
CA SER A 477 3.78 -17.37 -19.33
C SER A 477 3.58 -16.91 -17.88
N LEU A 478 2.57 -16.08 -17.64
CA LEU A 478 2.16 -15.69 -16.30
C LEU A 478 1.29 -16.81 -15.71
N GLN A 479 1.63 -17.30 -14.51
CA GLN A 479 0.88 -18.39 -13.89
C GLN A 479 0.04 -17.94 -12.68
N GLN A 480 0.34 -16.78 -12.11
CA GLN A 480 -0.32 -16.23 -10.93
C GLN A 480 -0.75 -14.79 -11.10
N SER A 481 -1.71 -14.36 -10.27
CA SER A 481 -2.17 -12.97 -10.25
C SER A 481 -1.15 -12.07 -9.58
N ILE A 482 -1.00 -10.86 -10.11
CA ILE A 482 -0.16 -9.80 -9.58
C ILE A 482 -1.00 -8.55 -9.38
N VAL A 483 -0.89 -7.96 -8.19
CA VAL A 483 -1.41 -6.64 -7.88
C VAL A 483 -0.29 -5.63 -8.11
N LEU A 484 -0.63 -4.53 -8.79
CA LEU A 484 0.28 -3.46 -9.17
C LEU A 484 -0.11 -2.19 -8.43
N GLU A 485 0.84 -1.61 -7.68
CA GLU A 485 0.65 -0.37 -6.92
C GLU A 485 1.65 0.69 -7.34
N GLN A 486 1.26 1.96 -7.20
CA GLN A 486 2.02 3.12 -7.68
C GLN A 486 2.23 3.05 -9.20
N ASN A 487 3.41 3.44 -9.70
CA ASN A 487 3.67 3.51 -11.14
C ASN A 487 4.47 2.29 -11.57
N CYS A 488 3.85 1.40 -12.35
CA CYS A 488 4.53 0.23 -12.87
C CYS A 488 4.64 0.29 -14.40
N ILE A 489 5.77 -0.19 -14.93
CA ILE A 489 6.00 -0.34 -16.38
C ILE A 489 6.34 -1.79 -16.67
N ILE A 490 5.74 -2.37 -17.70
CA ILE A 490 6.12 -3.68 -18.23
C ILE A 490 6.42 -3.52 -19.72
N ASP A 491 7.70 -3.66 -20.06
CA ASP A 491 8.21 -3.65 -21.42
C ASP A 491 8.41 -5.08 -21.91
N GLY A 492 7.60 -5.50 -22.89
CA GLY A 492 7.72 -6.82 -23.48
C GLY A 492 8.92 -6.98 -24.41
N ASN A 493 9.56 -5.87 -24.85
CA ASN A 493 10.62 -5.87 -25.85
C ASN A 493 10.27 -6.69 -27.12
N GLY A 494 9.00 -6.65 -27.52
CA GLY A 494 8.43 -7.41 -28.64
C GLY A 494 7.99 -8.84 -28.32
N GLY A 495 8.22 -9.33 -27.10
CA GLY A 495 7.86 -10.68 -26.66
C GLY A 495 6.38 -10.87 -26.32
N ILE A 496 6.03 -12.11 -26.01
CA ILE A 496 4.68 -12.53 -25.61
C ILE A 496 4.57 -12.58 -24.09
N LEU A 497 3.50 -12.00 -23.54
CA LEU A 497 3.01 -12.30 -22.19
C LEU A 497 1.72 -13.11 -22.29
N ASP A 498 1.80 -14.38 -21.91
CA ASP A 498 0.72 -15.36 -22.06
C ASP A 498 -0.06 -15.55 -20.72
N PHE A 499 -1.37 -15.29 -20.75
CA PHE A 499 -2.31 -15.42 -19.64
C PHE A 499 -3.08 -16.77 -19.62
N ASN A 500 -2.50 -17.83 -20.18
CA ASN A 500 -3.12 -19.16 -20.27
C ASN A 500 -3.57 -19.78 -18.93
N SER A 501 -2.96 -19.41 -17.80
CA SER A 501 -3.34 -19.91 -16.48
C SER A 501 -4.65 -19.26 -16.01
N SER A 502 -5.56 -20.03 -15.41
CA SER A 502 -6.79 -19.51 -14.83
C SER A 502 -6.53 -18.48 -13.72
N SER A 503 -5.41 -18.61 -13.00
CA SER A 503 -5.01 -17.69 -11.93
C SER A 503 -4.21 -16.48 -12.41
N ALA A 504 -3.74 -16.44 -13.66
CA ALA A 504 -2.99 -15.30 -14.19
C ALA A 504 -3.89 -14.07 -14.27
N ALA A 505 -3.49 -12.94 -13.70
CA ALA A 505 -4.15 -11.66 -13.91
C ALA A 505 -3.25 -10.50 -13.45
N PHE A 506 -3.44 -9.32 -14.02
CA PHE A 506 -2.94 -8.05 -13.49
C PHE A 506 -4.08 -7.22 -12.94
N THR A 507 -3.93 -6.76 -11.70
CA THR A 507 -4.88 -5.85 -11.04
C THR A 507 -4.14 -4.57 -10.64
N VAL A 508 -4.51 -3.44 -11.25
CA VAL A 508 -3.95 -2.13 -10.91
C VAL A 508 -4.75 -1.52 -9.76
N SER A 509 -4.10 -1.27 -8.63
CA SER A 509 -4.71 -0.72 -7.43
C SER A 509 -5.21 0.72 -7.62
N ALA A 510 -6.03 1.20 -6.68
CA ALA A 510 -6.46 2.59 -6.62
C ALA A 510 -5.27 3.56 -6.66
N ASN A 511 -5.43 4.70 -7.33
CA ASN A 511 -4.43 5.76 -7.54
C ASN A 511 -3.08 5.26 -8.14
N SER A 512 -3.09 4.10 -8.80
CA SER A 512 -1.91 3.49 -9.40
C SER A 512 -1.99 3.54 -10.92
N SER A 513 -0.84 3.40 -11.59
CA SER A 513 -0.73 3.38 -13.05
C SER A 513 0.04 2.16 -13.52
N LEU A 514 -0.38 1.59 -14.65
CA LEU A 514 0.37 0.56 -15.36
C LEU A 514 0.56 0.96 -16.83
N LEU A 515 1.80 1.01 -17.28
CA LEU A 515 2.17 1.08 -18.70
C LEU A 515 2.61 -0.32 -19.17
N LEU A 516 1.86 -0.90 -20.11
CA LEU A 516 2.28 -2.06 -20.88
C LEU A 516 2.82 -1.55 -22.22
N LYS A 517 4.05 -1.94 -22.60
CA LYS A 517 4.64 -1.48 -23.87
C LYS A 517 5.39 -2.55 -24.64
N ASN A 518 5.39 -2.41 -25.97
CA ASN A 518 6.09 -3.31 -26.91
C ASN A 518 5.81 -4.79 -26.60
N ILE A 519 4.55 -5.17 -26.46
CA ILE A 519 4.20 -6.49 -25.92
C ILE A 519 3.01 -7.12 -26.63
N HIS A 520 3.08 -8.44 -26.82
CA HIS A 520 1.93 -9.24 -27.25
C HIS A 520 1.27 -9.91 -26.04
N LEU A 521 0.11 -9.39 -25.63
CA LEU A 521 -0.74 -9.93 -24.59
C LEU A 521 -1.61 -11.05 -25.17
N LYS A 522 -1.34 -12.30 -24.80
CA LYS A 522 -2.00 -13.48 -25.37
C LYS A 522 -2.91 -14.17 -24.36
N ASN A 523 -3.99 -14.78 -24.86
CA ASN A 523 -5.00 -15.50 -24.08
C ASN A 523 -5.77 -14.61 -23.09
N LEU A 524 -6.00 -13.35 -23.49
CA LEU A 524 -6.83 -12.45 -22.71
C LEU A 524 -8.30 -12.88 -22.76
N SER A 525 -8.96 -12.82 -21.62
CA SER A 525 -10.36 -13.15 -21.40
C SER A 525 -10.81 -12.54 -20.08
N ASP A 526 -12.11 -12.56 -19.78
CA ASP A 526 -12.71 -12.07 -18.54
C ASP A 526 -12.13 -10.71 -18.11
N THR A 527 -11.46 -10.66 -16.96
CA THR A 527 -10.79 -9.46 -16.44
C THR A 527 -9.31 -9.73 -16.15
N LYS A 528 -8.61 -10.37 -17.09
CA LYS A 528 -7.18 -10.74 -16.94
C LYS A 528 -6.25 -9.54 -16.76
N ILE A 529 -6.65 -8.36 -17.20
CA ILE A 529 -6.00 -7.08 -16.90
C ILE A 529 -7.13 -6.13 -16.49
N LYS A 530 -7.08 -5.59 -15.27
CA LYS A 530 -8.13 -4.73 -14.73
C LYS A 530 -7.60 -3.66 -13.80
N CYS A 531 -8.35 -2.57 -13.69
CA CYS A 531 -8.24 -1.61 -12.60
C CYS A 531 -9.13 -2.01 -11.43
N TRP A 532 -8.69 -1.70 -10.21
CA TRP A 532 -9.48 -1.90 -9.00
C TRP A 532 -10.66 -0.93 -8.92
N ASP A 533 -10.42 0.34 -9.26
CA ASP A 533 -11.43 1.39 -9.29
C ASP A 533 -11.12 2.46 -10.36
N ASN A 534 -11.93 3.52 -10.37
CA ASN A 534 -11.81 4.62 -11.32
C ASN A 534 -10.65 5.58 -11.06
N THR A 535 -9.87 5.41 -10.00
CA THR A 535 -8.68 6.23 -9.77
C THR A 535 -7.41 5.63 -10.39
N ALA A 536 -7.49 4.37 -10.83
CA ALA A 536 -6.39 3.68 -11.49
C ALA A 536 -6.35 3.96 -13.00
N THR A 537 -5.14 3.90 -13.58
CA THR A 537 -4.91 4.18 -15.00
C THR A 537 -4.14 3.05 -15.69
N LEU A 538 -4.48 2.78 -16.95
CA LEU A 538 -3.86 1.74 -17.77
C LEU A 538 -3.44 2.34 -19.11
N THR A 539 -2.18 2.23 -19.47
CA THR A 539 -1.65 2.70 -20.75
C THR A 539 -1.09 1.53 -21.55
N PHE A 540 -1.46 1.46 -22.83
CA PHE A 540 -0.97 0.47 -23.77
C PHE A 540 -0.19 1.17 -24.87
N GLN A 541 1.09 0.85 -25.00
CA GLN A 541 1.97 1.42 -26.00
C GLN A 541 2.49 0.34 -26.94
N ASP A 542 2.15 0.43 -28.22
CA ASP A 542 2.62 -0.55 -29.22
C ASP A 542 2.30 -2.01 -28.81
N CYS A 543 1.09 -2.23 -28.28
CA CYS A 543 0.64 -3.53 -27.79
C CYS A 543 -0.19 -4.30 -28.82
N LYS A 544 -0.01 -5.63 -28.82
CA LYS A 544 -0.92 -6.55 -29.48
C LYS A 544 -1.73 -7.33 -28.45
N PHE A 545 -3.04 -7.47 -28.65
CA PHE A 545 -3.94 -8.23 -27.80
C PHE A 545 -4.48 -9.41 -28.61
N SER A 546 -4.40 -10.62 -28.07
CA SER A 546 -5.06 -11.80 -28.63
C SER A 546 -6.04 -12.38 -27.62
N LEU A 547 -7.32 -12.18 -27.91
CA LEU A 547 -8.42 -12.64 -27.07
C LEU A 547 -8.66 -14.16 -27.25
N ASN A 548 -8.92 -14.84 -26.14
CA ASN A 548 -9.33 -16.26 -26.07
C ASN A 548 -10.69 -16.41 -25.36
N GLY A 549 -11.38 -15.30 -25.18
CA GLY A 549 -12.69 -15.16 -24.56
C GLY A 549 -13.07 -13.68 -24.55
N ASP A 550 -14.31 -13.36 -24.18
CA ASP A 550 -14.72 -11.96 -24.03
C ASP A 550 -13.89 -11.31 -22.92
N PHE A 551 -13.29 -10.15 -23.20
CA PHE A 551 -12.40 -9.42 -22.29
C PHE A 551 -13.03 -8.08 -21.92
N THR A 552 -13.09 -7.78 -20.62
CA THR A 552 -13.84 -6.63 -20.08
C THR A 552 -12.93 -5.65 -19.37
N MET A 553 -13.08 -4.37 -19.72
CA MET A 553 -12.47 -3.24 -19.02
C MET A 553 -13.54 -2.45 -18.26
N GLY A 554 -13.65 -2.69 -16.95
CA GLY A 554 -14.78 -2.21 -16.15
C GLY A 554 -14.56 -0.93 -15.32
N ALA A 555 -13.32 -0.50 -15.12
CA ALA A 555 -13.00 0.67 -14.28
C ALA A 555 -11.67 1.29 -14.70
N GLY A 556 -11.43 2.54 -14.31
CA GLY A 556 -10.20 3.27 -14.60
C GLY A 556 -10.17 3.89 -15.99
N SER A 557 -9.19 4.76 -16.23
CA SER A 557 -8.97 5.36 -17.56
C SER A 557 -7.97 4.55 -18.38
N PHE A 558 -8.12 4.57 -19.70
CA PHE A 558 -7.27 3.81 -20.62
C PHE A 558 -6.65 4.73 -21.67
N ASP A 559 -5.37 4.56 -21.96
CA ASP A 559 -4.69 5.30 -23.00
C ASP A 559 -4.02 4.33 -23.98
N PHE A 560 -4.15 4.61 -25.28
CA PHE A 560 -3.51 3.89 -26.38
C PHE A 560 -2.50 4.81 -27.05
N ILE A 561 -1.22 4.44 -26.96
CA ILE A 561 -0.08 5.16 -27.56
C ILE A 561 0.54 4.31 -28.67
N GLY A 562 0.92 4.94 -29.77
CA GLY A 562 1.51 4.22 -30.90
C GLY A 562 0.51 3.28 -31.54
N LYS A 563 0.95 2.11 -32.02
CA LYS A 563 0.11 1.19 -32.79
C LYS A 563 -0.38 0.03 -31.94
N ASN A 564 -1.63 0.10 -31.48
CA ASN A 564 -2.26 -0.95 -30.69
C ASN A 564 -3.20 -1.79 -31.56
N LYS A 565 -3.12 -3.11 -31.45
CA LYS A 565 -3.92 -4.04 -32.27
C LYS A 565 -4.61 -5.07 -31.40
N ILE A 566 -5.92 -5.23 -31.58
CA ILE A 566 -6.72 -6.22 -30.87
C ILE A 566 -7.26 -7.23 -31.88
N ASP A 567 -7.01 -8.52 -31.63
CA ASP A 567 -7.50 -9.64 -32.42
C ASP A 567 -8.14 -10.75 -31.56
N GLY A 568 -8.80 -11.69 -32.23
CA GLY A 568 -9.53 -12.81 -31.62
C GLY A 568 -11.04 -12.69 -31.83
N ASN A 569 -11.69 -13.82 -32.14
CA ASN A 569 -13.12 -13.90 -32.47
C ASN A 569 -14.00 -13.82 -31.21
N HIS A 570 -13.85 -12.73 -30.45
CA HIS A 570 -14.46 -12.48 -29.16
C HIS A 570 -14.77 -10.99 -29.00
N LYS A 571 -15.34 -10.61 -27.85
CA LYS A 571 -15.63 -9.20 -27.54
C LYS A 571 -14.53 -8.57 -26.71
N PHE A 572 -14.13 -7.36 -27.10
CA PHE A 572 -13.52 -6.41 -26.18
C PHE A 572 -14.65 -5.52 -25.63
N ILE A 573 -14.96 -5.61 -24.34
CA ILE A 573 -16.10 -4.95 -23.72
C ILE A 573 -15.59 -3.77 -22.90
N TYR A 574 -15.87 -2.56 -23.36
CA TYR A 574 -15.56 -1.33 -22.67
C TYR A 574 -16.73 -0.95 -21.76
N GLN A 575 -16.54 -1.07 -20.44
CA GLN A 575 -17.53 -0.77 -19.40
C GLN A 575 -17.02 0.20 -18.33
N SER A 576 -15.94 0.94 -18.59
CA SER A 576 -15.51 2.00 -17.68
C SER A 576 -16.40 3.23 -17.83
N SER A 577 -16.53 4.01 -16.75
CA SER A 577 -17.14 5.33 -16.79
C SER A 577 -16.13 6.44 -17.15
N LEU A 578 -14.87 6.10 -17.41
CA LEU A 578 -13.77 7.03 -17.70
C LEU A 578 -13.17 6.79 -19.07
N GLY A 579 -12.65 7.84 -19.70
CA GLY A 579 -12.17 7.82 -21.08
C GLY A 579 -11.16 6.72 -21.41
N ALA A 580 -11.34 6.13 -22.58
CA ALA A 580 -10.38 5.35 -23.34
C ALA A 580 -9.86 6.24 -24.49
N THR A 581 -8.64 6.73 -24.39
CA THR A 581 -8.07 7.72 -25.33
C THR A 581 -7.12 7.07 -26.32
N ILE A 582 -7.39 7.22 -27.61
CA ILE A 582 -6.40 7.06 -28.66
C ILE A 582 -5.62 8.38 -28.71
N LYS A 583 -4.35 8.34 -28.32
CA LYS A 583 -3.51 9.54 -28.18
C LYS A 583 -3.17 10.17 -29.54
N VAL A 584 -2.52 11.34 -29.49
CA VAL A 584 -1.88 11.95 -30.68
C VAL A 584 -0.95 10.94 -31.37
N ASP A 585 -0.93 10.97 -32.70
CA ASP A 585 -0.13 10.11 -33.59
C ASP A 585 -0.23 8.60 -33.26
N SER A 586 -1.40 8.16 -32.79
CA SER A 586 -1.64 6.78 -32.33
C SER A 586 -2.79 6.12 -33.06
N GLU A 587 -2.75 4.79 -33.17
CA GLU A 587 -3.70 3.97 -33.91
C GLU A 587 -4.21 2.81 -33.05
N LEU A 588 -5.53 2.63 -33.01
CA LEU A 588 -6.19 1.44 -32.46
C LEU A 588 -6.79 0.61 -33.59
N ILE A 589 -6.32 -0.62 -33.77
CA ILE A 589 -6.76 -1.54 -34.82
C ILE A 589 -7.66 -2.63 -34.24
N LEU A 590 -8.86 -2.73 -34.79
CA LEU A 590 -9.84 -3.78 -34.50
C LEU A 590 -9.80 -4.82 -35.64
N ASP A 591 -9.15 -5.95 -35.40
CA ASP A 591 -8.84 -6.96 -36.42
C ASP A 591 -9.93 -8.04 -36.58
N TYR A 592 -9.74 -8.90 -37.58
CA TYR A 592 -10.71 -9.89 -38.05
C TYR A 592 -11.38 -10.71 -36.93
N GLY A 593 -12.71 -10.62 -36.87
CA GLY A 593 -13.56 -11.37 -35.94
C GLY A 593 -13.75 -10.72 -34.58
N LEU A 594 -12.98 -9.67 -34.24
CA LEU A 594 -13.17 -8.93 -32.99
C LEU A 594 -14.50 -8.15 -33.02
N THR A 595 -15.17 -8.08 -31.88
CA THR A 595 -16.20 -7.06 -31.63
C THR A 595 -15.74 -6.12 -30.51
N PHE A 596 -15.45 -4.86 -30.84
CA PHE A 596 -15.30 -3.82 -29.82
C PHE A 596 -16.69 -3.36 -29.40
N SER A 597 -17.03 -3.56 -28.14
CA SER A 597 -18.34 -3.25 -27.58
C SER A 597 -18.25 -2.05 -26.63
N TYR A 598 -18.72 -0.91 -27.10
CA TYR A 598 -18.92 0.28 -26.27
C TYR A 598 -20.17 0.12 -25.41
N ASP A 599 -19.98 -0.15 -24.12
CA ASP A 599 -21.03 -0.47 -23.15
C ASP A 599 -20.75 0.15 -21.75
N PRO A 600 -20.46 1.46 -21.65
CA PRO A 600 -20.21 2.08 -20.35
C PRO A 600 -21.49 2.10 -19.50
N PRO A 601 -21.37 2.08 -18.16
CA PRO A 601 -22.51 2.15 -17.24
C PRO A 601 -23.12 3.55 -17.14
N THR A 602 -22.62 4.51 -17.95
CA THR A 602 -23.09 5.90 -17.99
C THR A 602 -23.73 6.18 -19.34
N ALA A 603 -24.58 7.21 -19.40
CA ALA A 603 -25.16 7.68 -20.68
C ALA A 603 -24.16 8.47 -21.55
N SER A 604 -22.87 8.46 -21.22
CA SER A 604 -21.86 9.19 -21.97
C SER A 604 -21.57 8.49 -23.29
N ARG A 605 -21.58 9.27 -24.38
CA ARG A 605 -21.29 8.81 -25.75
C ARG A 605 -19.84 9.08 -26.17
N ASP A 606 -19.07 9.75 -25.30
CA ASP A 606 -17.80 10.38 -25.65
C ASP A 606 -16.61 9.76 -24.91
N LEU A 607 -16.72 8.51 -24.46
CA LEU A 607 -15.67 7.89 -23.67
C LEU A 607 -14.64 7.13 -24.50
N LEU A 608 -14.90 6.85 -25.79
CA LEU A 608 -13.84 6.47 -26.72
C LEU A 608 -13.36 7.75 -27.41
N ILE A 609 -12.21 8.25 -26.98
CA ILE A 609 -11.72 9.60 -27.29
C ILE A 609 -10.60 9.48 -28.33
N MET A 610 -10.70 10.28 -29.39
CA MET A 610 -9.58 10.59 -30.27
C MET A 610 -9.04 11.96 -29.85
N GLU A 611 -7.79 12.00 -29.39
CA GLU A 611 -7.22 13.18 -28.74
C GLU A 611 -7.20 14.39 -29.69
N ASP A 612 -6.76 14.16 -30.93
CA ASP A 612 -6.75 15.16 -32.00
C ASP A 612 -6.99 14.55 -33.39
N SER A 613 -6.72 15.32 -34.46
CA SER A 613 -6.90 14.90 -35.85
C SER A 613 -5.94 13.79 -36.32
N THR A 614 -4.91 13.46 -35.53
CA THR A 614 -3.91 12.44 -35.86
C THR A 614 -4.18 11.08 -35.21
N SER A 615 -5.15 11.01 -34.30
CA SER A 615 -5.62 9.76 -33.70
C SER A 615 -6.44 8.93 -34.71
N ILE A 616 -6.15 7.63 -34.80
CA ILE A 616 -6.74 6.73 -35.82
C ILE A 616 -7.44 5.55 -35.15
N LEU A 617 -8.69 5.30 -35.53
CA LEU A 617 -9.40 4.06 -35.26
C LEU A 617 -9.53 3.26 -36.56
N THR A 618 -8.96 2.06 -36.59
CA THR A 618 -8.93 1.21 -37.79
C THR A 618 -9.81 -0.02 -37.61
N LEU A 619 -10.71 -0.28 -38.57
CA LEU A 619 -11.46 -1.52 -38.71
C LEU A 619 -10.82 -2.39 -39.82
N ASP A 620 -10.19 -3.49 -39.42
CA ASP A 620 -9.57 -4.47 -40.31
C ASP A 620 -10.29 -5.82 -40.18
N GLY A 621 -11.59 -5.84 -40.48
CA GLY A 621 -12.43 -7.04 -40.36
C GLY A 621 -13.10 -7.20 -39.00
N GLY A 622 -13.00 -6.19 -38.14
CA GLY A 622 -13.67 -6.11 -36.85
C GLY A 622 -15.08 -5.52 -36.91
N THR A 623 -15.78 -5.61 -35.78
CA THR A 623 -17.07 -4.95 -35.55
C THR A 623 -16.94 -3.87 -34.48
N LEU A 624 -17.35 -2.64 -34.78
CA LEU A 624 -17.57 -1.59 -33.79
C LEU A 624 -19.04 -1.60 -33.37
N ARG A 625 -19.31 -2.05 -32.15
CA ARG A 625 -20.65 -2.11 -31.56
C ARG A 625 -20.81 -1.03 -30.49
N SER A 626 -21.95 -0.36 -30.48
CA SER A 626 -22.42 0.42 -29.33
C SER A 626 -23.75 -0.12 -28.83
N THR A 627 -23.93 -0.15 -27.50
CA THR A 627 -25.21 -0.49 -26.88
C THR A 627 -26.20 0.68 -27.02
N LYS A 628 -27.30 0.65 -26.26
CA LYS A 628 -28.24 1.79 -26.22
C LYS A 628 -27.66 3.06 -25.62
N THR A 629 -26.42 3.05 -25.13
CA THR A 629 -25.72 4.27 -24.77
C THR A 629 -25.47 5.16 -26.00
N GLY A 630 -25.22 4.55 -27.17
CA GLY A 630 -24.72 5.27 -28.33
C GLY A 630 -23.22 5.61 -28.19
N LEU A 631 -22.58 5.92 -29.31
CA LEU A 631 -21.16 6.29 -29.38
C LEU A 631 -21.02 7.51 -30.29
N ARG A 632 -20.14 8.43 -29.95
CA ARG A 632 -19.81 9.56 -30.80
C ARG A 632 -18.30 9.63 -30.98
N LEU A 633 -17.87 9.62 -32.23
CA LEU A 633 -16.47 9.74 -32.61
C LEU A 633 -16.25 11.13 -33.19
N THR A 634 -15.28 11.87 -32.66
CA THR A 634 -14.97 13.26 -33.07
C THR A 634 -13.47 13.41 -33.32
N LYS A 635 -13.08 14.40 -34.13
CA LYS A 635 -11.68 14.61 -34.55
C LYS A 635 -11.14 13.37 -35.28
N GLY A 636 -9.85 13.06 -35.23
CA GLY A 636 -9.25 11.80 -35.72
C GLY A 636 -9.65 11.30 -37.11
N SER A 637 -9.35 10.02 -37.36
CA SER A 637 -9.85 9.28 -38.52
C SER A 637 -10.42 7.90 -38.15
N LEU A 638 -11.43 7.50 -38.91
CA LEU A 638 -11.95 6.14 -38.95
C LEU A 638 -11.56 5.50 -40.29
N ASP A 639 -10.68 4.51 -40.22
CA ASP A 639 -10.12 3.84 -41.39
C ASP A 639 -10.72 2.43 -41.50
N VAL A 640 -11.18 2.04 -42.69
CA VAL A 640 -11.74 0.69 -42.95
C VAL A 640 -10.90 0.00 -44.01
N LEU A 641 -10.12 -1.01 -43.60
CA LEU A 641 -9.15 -1.69 -44.46
C LEU A 641 -9.66 -3.04 -44.99
N SER A 642 -10.55 -3.70 -44.25
CA SER A 642 -11.19 -4.96 -44.64
C SER A 642 -12.70 -4.89 -44.34
N SER A 643 -13.47 -5.83 -44.91
CA SER A 643 -14.92 -5.90 -44.71
C SER A 643 -15.31 -5.91 -43.23
N SER A 644 -15.91 -4.82 -42.76
CA SER A 644 -16.15 -4.57 -41.33
C SER A 644 -17.60 -4.17 -41.07
N THR A 645 -18.01 -4.18 -39.79
CA THR A 645 -19.38 -3.82 -39.38
C THR A 645 -19.36 -2.71 -38.34
N ILE A 646 -20.29 -1.76 -38.48
CA ILE A 646 -20.65 -0.81 -37.43
C ILE A 646 -22.09 -1.10 -37.03
N PHE A 647 -22.29 -1.41 -35.75
CA PHE A 647 -23.57 -1.85 -35.21
C PHE A 647 -24.00 -1.01 -34.00
N ALA A 648 -25.07 -0.24 -34.17
CA ALA A 648 -25.72 0.48 -33.07
C ALA A 648 -26.96 -0.29 -32.60
N GLU A 649 -27.04 -0.62 -31.31
CA GLU A 649 -28.27 -1.21 -30.74
C GLU A 649 -29.38 -0.19 -30.51
N GLY A 650 -28.99 1.09 -30.43
CA GLY A 650 -29.89 2.21 -30.31
C GLY A 650 -30.84 2.35 -31.50
N VAL A 651 -32.03 2.88 -31.22
CA VAL A 651 -33.09 3.08 -32.23
C VAL A 651 -33.45 4.55 -32.46
N ASN A 652 -32.71 5.47 -31.84
CA ASN A 652 -32.93 6.91 -31.93
C ASN A 652 -31.59 7.69 -31.92
N SER A 653 -31.65 8.98 -32.27
CA SER A 653 -30.47 9.88 -32.36
C SER A 653 -29.60 9.95 -31.10
N THR A 654 -30.19 9.84 -29.91
CA THR A 654 -29.43 9.89 -28.65
C THR A 654 -28.69 8.60 -28.33
N GLU A 655 -29.07 7.50 -28.99
CA GLU A 655 -28.47 6.17 -28.84
C GLU A 655 -27.65 5.76 -30.08
N ALA A 656 -27.45 6.69 -31.02
CA ALA A 656 -26.79 6.44 -32.30
C ALA A 656 -25.28 6.22 -32.17
N ILE A 657 -24.68 5.59 -33.18
CA ILE A 657 -23.26 5.82 -33.48
C ILE A 657 -23.18 7.04 -34.40
N SER A 658 -22.56 8.13 -33.94
CA SER A 658 -22.45 9.39 -34.69
C SER A 658 -20.99 9.69 -35.04
N PHE A 659 -20.76 10.18 -36.27
CA PHE A 659 -19.48 10.69 -36.73
C PHE A 659 -19.50 12.23 -36.68
N GLY A 660 -18.66 12.85 -35.87
CA GLY A 660 -18.70 14.28 -35.59
C GLY A 660 -19.79 14.69 -34.57
N ASP A 661 -19.81 15.97 -34.21
CA ASP A 661 -20.77 16.54 -33.24
C ASP A 661 -21.50 17.80 -33.73
N GLY A 662 -21.41 18.10 -35.02
CA GLY A 662 -21.98 19.32 -35.61
C GLY A 662 -21.07 20.55 -35.52
N THR A 663 -19.79 20.39 -35.18
CA THR A 663 -18.80 21.48 -35.18
C THR A 663 -17.55 21.12 -36.00
N LEU A 664 -17.01 22.11 -36.74
CA LEU A 664 -15.86 21.92 -37.63
C LEU A 664 -14.62 21.36 -36.90
N ALA A 665 -14.40 21.79 -35.66
CA ALA A 665 -13.26 21.34 -34.85
C ALA A 665 -13.33 19.85 -34.45
N ASN A 666 -14.52 19.26 -34.52
CA ASN A 666 -14.78 17.89 -34.08
C ASN A 666 -15.19 16.98 -35.25
N ASN A 667 -15.01 17.44 -36.50
CA ASN A 667 -15.24 16.61 -37.67
C ASN A 667 -14.33 15.36 -37.63
N LEU A 668 -14.91 14.20 -37.96
CA LEU A 668 -14.23 12.93 -38.14
C LEU A 668 -13.86 12.69 -39.59
N THR A 669 -12.60 12.32 -39.83
CA THR A 669 -12.16 11.89 -41.16
C THR A 669 -12.61 10.45 -41.41
N LEU A 670 -13.32 10.19 -42.51
CA LEU A 670 -13.81 8.85 -42.87
C LEU A 670 -13.06 8.29 -44.09
N ASN A 671 -12.31 7.20 -43.91
CA ASN A 671 -11.52 6.57 -44.96
C ASN A 671 -11.98 5.13 -45.23
N PHE A 672 -12.88 4.94 -46.20
CA PHE A 672 -13.40 3.61 -46.55
C PHE A 672 -12.60 2.98 -47.69
N GLY A 673 -11.56 2.21 -47.34
CA GLY A 673 -10.75 1.41 -48.27
C GLY A 673 -11.37 0.06 -48.62
N ALA A 674 -12.36 -0.40 -47.86
CA ALA A 674 -13.11 -1.64 -48.07
C ALA A 674 -14.60 -1.48 -47.78
N ASN A 675 -15.37 -2.57 -47.96
CA ASN A 675 -16.80 -2.57 -47.68
C ASN A 675 -17.09 -2.42 -46.18
N ILE A 676 -18.14 -1.68 -45.86
CA ILE A 676 -18.63 -1.51 -44.49
C ILE A 676 -20.13 -1.79 -44.42
N SER A 677 -20.54 -2.60 -43.45
CA SER A 677 -21.95 -2.82 -43.11
C SER A 677 -22.37 -1.89 -41.99
N PHE A 678 -23.48 -1.19 -42.16
CA PHE A 678 -24.10 -0.38 -41.12
C PHE A 678 -25.38 -1.05 -40.64
N GLU A 679 -25.46 -1.31 -39.35
CA GLU A 679 -26.62 -1.92 -38.70
C GLU A 679 -27.08 -1.01 -37.54
N GLY A 680 -28.39 -0.75 -37.48
CA GLY A 680 -28.97 0.14 -36.46
C GLY A 680 -28.97 1.62 -36.84
N TYR A 681 -29.04 2.50 -35.83
CA TYR A 681 -29.13 3.94 -36.01
C TYR A 681 -27.74 4.60 -36.07
N ILE A 682 -27.32 5.03 -37.26
CA ILE A 682 -26.01 5.65 -37.53
C ILE A 682 -26.22 7.07 -38.05
N GLU A 683 -25.42 8.03 -37.58
CA GLU A 683 -25.51 9.44 -37.99
C GLU A 683 -24.18 9.97 -38.51
N GLU A 684 -24.26 10.82 -39.53
CA GLU A 684 -23.16 11.68 -39.96
C GLU A 684 -23.47 13.11 -39.51
N ASN A 685 -22.67 13.63 -38.58
CA ASN A 685 -22.75 14.94 -37.95
C ASN A 685 -21.49 15.80 -38.20
N ASN A 686 -20.65 15.47 -39.17
CA ASN A 686 -19.63 16.38 -39.67
C ASN A 686 -20.28 17.61 -40.32
N THR A 687 -19.58 18.73 -40.20
CA THR A 687 -19.98 19.99 -40.84
C THR A 687 -19.17 20.26 -42.10
N VAL A 688 -19.84 20.85 -43.10
CA VAL A 688 -19.26 21.22 -44.40
C VAL A 688 -18.44 22.50 -44.31
#